data_AF-A0A9W7FJX2-F1
#
_entry.id   AF-A0A9W7FJX2-F1
#
_cell.length_a   1.000
_cell.length_b   1.000
_cell.length_c   1.000
_cell.angle_alpha   90.00
_cell.angle_beta   90.00
_cell.angle_gamma   90.00
#
_symmetry.space_group_name_H-M   'P 1'
#
loop_
_entity.id
_entity.type
_entity.pdbx_description
1 polymer ?
#
loop_
_entity_poly.entity_id
_entity_poly.type
_entity_poly.pdbx_seq_one_letter_code
_entity_poly.pdbx_strand_id
1 'polypeptide(L)'
;MPKPTPSPVSQQNVDTNTDTDNSNDEPKLLFKFYDSTPSRPTPPFSSFPNSDVPPSSFPSNSWQSDVVYLNHFIQESLQLIDRTLKGLGQEYNNTNLFKLTKLPPQTYSKLSHSNLPSTPLTTSTTSFTTLSTRLLHSLLTRSPLKITLTGHSSAAGHGNTFSQQSQSQACSILKPLFKLLNVDVECYNLSMGSFGTIQGSMAGEGVYGVSDIVLWDSMMTEDYPLLKEKGRVGPEFFKQGLVELFWTGFGRSHLGLFQEGCHGRWNLCEGLGEGPNDSTVFNARLEDLEVTKSIEEGMKMPKVVRFANCDDDINLKEECKRVKCEGVCWLDRDDGIFPAMKQREEPRGCVSWHPGWRYHKYRGRVLAYYVLMALRNGLEIWQTQTNQGDIPLDGKHWHLTPIYESFKSAPRSTSLCERTVWSVFDYPDESLYKGSRGSQRICKMRRHGITEYTPTRGESIGDRLVNVQKPKRKKELYEGPDEFVMDSNIVEVGDVDVVSLASGYDGIGRGGSGVGGKIRSSESRRLEQSTPEPPPESESNLPTVESLGWTYLRERVGPCDGSTSSTCNRDTDYECVLYGIHDGQGGFIATGPTEPLEIDLGEVVGGFLSIGGGSLPGDHILLGEIVEKSSNSVVGSRKIKYHHDADKNLDSSNDLPLSEDNDDRNLRGRELQRPNPNLRYPQLKVWNDPDAKDGEYIFRFSVLETTSEFRLNHVYWTKGEKE
;
A
#
# COMPACT_ATOMS: atom_id res chain seq x y z
N MET A 1 28.66 24.03 -52.73
CA MET A 1 28.25 22.81 -52.02
C MET A 1 27.04 22.23 -52.75
N PRO A 2 27.08 21.00 -53.27
CA PRO A 2 25.95 20.44 -54.00
C PRO A 2 24.87 19.97 -53.03
N LYS A 3 23.60 20.25 -53.37
CA LYS A 3 22.42 19.76 -52.65
C LYS A 3 22.35 18.22 -52.74
N PRO A 4 22.02 17.51 -51.65
CA PRO A 4 21.83 16.08 -51.70
C PRO A 4 20.51 15.75 -52.42
N THR A 5 20.60 14.89 -53.43
CA THR A 5 19.47 14.27 -54.11
C THR A 5 18.92 13.15 -53.23
N PRO A 6 17.61 13.05 -52.99
CA PRO A 6 17.04 11.94 -52.21
C PRO A 6 17.09 10.64 -53.04
N SER A 7 17.63 9.58 -52.44
CA SER A 7 17.57 8.22 -52.99
C SER A 7 16.13 7.69 -52.99
N PRO A 8 15.73 6.88 -53.97
CA PRO A 8 14.39 6.31 -54.02
C PRO A 8 14.25 5.23 -52.94
N VAL A 9 13.30 5.44 -52.03
CA VAL A 9 12.83 4.41 -51.11
C VAL A 9 12.10 3.36 -51.94
N SER A 10 12.66 2.15 -51.96
CA SER A 10 11.99 0.94 -52.46
C SER A 10 10.75 0.69 -51.61
N GLN A 11 9.57 0.92 -52.19
CA GLN A 11 8.31 0.40 -51.68
C GLN A 11 8.34 -1.12 -51.90
N GLN A 12 8.54 -1.89 -50.83
CA GLN A 12 8.15 -3.30 -50.83
C GLN A 12 6.62 -3.36 -50.82
N ASN A 13 6.08 -4.09 -51.81
CA ASN A 13 4.67 -4.39 -51.95
C ASN A 13 4.14 -4.98 -50.64
N VAL A 14 3.22 -4.25 -50.01
CA VAL A 14 2.32 -4.81 -49.01
C VAL A 14 1.28 -5.59 -49.80
N ASP A 15 1.38 -6.93 -49.75
CA ASP A 15 0.34 -7.82 -50.22
C ASP A 15 -0.97 -7.49 -49.51
N THR A 16 -1.87 -6.82 -50.21
CA THR A 16 -3.28 -6.70 -49.83
C THR A 16 -3.96 -8.04 -50.12
N ASN A 17 -3.69 -9.04 -49.29
CA ASN A 17 -4.52 -10.24 -49.25
C ASN A 17 -5.87 -9.84 -48.64
N THR A 18 -6.87 -9.68 -49.50
CA THR A 18 -8.28 -9.65 -49.12
C THR A 18 -8.71 -11.05 -48.73
N ASP A 19 -8.37 -11.46 -47.51
CA ASP A 19 -8.98 -12.61 -46.86
C ASP A 19 -10.40 -12.23 -46.46
N THR A 20 -11.36 -12.64 -47.29
CA THR A 20 -12.76 -12.81 -46.91
C THR A 20 -12.85 -14.04 -46.00
N ASP A 21 -12.42 -13.91 -44.75
CA ASP A 21 -12.56 -14.98 -43.75
C ASP A 21 -13.69 -14.65 -42.78
N ASN A 22 -14.75 -15.44 -42.87
CA ASN A 22 -15.89 -15.40 -41.97
C ASN A 22 -15.49 -16.05 -40.64
N SER A 23 -15.91 -15.43 -39.54
CA SER A 23 -16.15 -16.01 -38.22
C SER A 23 -14.97 -16.46 -37.35
N ASN A 24 -14.01 -15.57 -37.10
CA ASN A 24 -13.36 -15.49 -35.78
C ASN A 24 -13.14 -14.02 -35.43
N ASP A 25 -14.11 -13.42 -34.73
CA ASP A 25 -14.08 -12.06 -34.15
C ASP A 25 -13.04 -11.98 -33.01
N GLU A 26 -11.76 -12.28 -33.29
CA GLU A 26 -10.71 -12.03 -32.31
C GLU A 26 -10.60 -10.52 -32.06
N PRO A 27 -10.50 -10.09 -30.79
CA PRO A 27 -10.38 -8.68 -30.46
C PRO A 27 -9.10 -8.12 -31.10
N LYS A 28 -9.28 -7.16 -32.00
CA LYS A 28 -8.16 -6.54 -32.72
C LYS A 28 -7.33 -5.72 -31.74
N LEU A 29 -6.06 -6.09 -31.57
CA LEU A 29 -5.09 -5.25 -30.86
C LEU A 29 -4.92 -3.96 -31.66
N LEU A 30 -5.32 -2.84 -31.06
CA LEU A 30 -5.25 -1.52 -31.66
C LEU A 30 -3.90 -0.85 -31.40
N PHE A 31 -3.19 -1.27 -30.34
CA PHE A 31 -1.82 -0.83 -30.09
C PHE A 31 -0.87 -1.56 -31.05
N LYS A 32 -0.29 -0.82 -31.99
CA LYS A 32 0.61 -1.38 -33.01
C LYS A 32 2.00 -0.79 -32.82
N PHE A 33 2.78 -1.42 -31.96
CA PHE A 33 4.20 -1.08 -31.85
C PHE A 33 5.04 -2.05 -32.67
N TYR A 34 5.84 -1.50 -33.59
CA TYR A 34 6.77 -2.28 -34.41
C TYR A 34 8.18 -1.77 -34.21
N ASP A 35 9.00 -2.53 -33.49
CA ASP A 35 10.46 -2.37 -33.53
C ASP A 35 11.02 -3.33 -34.58
N SER A 36 11.56 -2.78 -35.66
CA SER A 36 12.23 -3.58 -36.70
C SER A 36 13.59 -4.13 -36.24
N THR A 37 14.09 -3.69 -35.08
CA THR A 37 15.44 -4.03 -34.59
C THR A 37 15.36 -4.92 -33.35
N PRO A 38 15.53 -6.25 -33.47
CA PRO A 38 15.26 -7.20 -32.39
C PRO A 38 16.22 -7.15 -31.19
N SER A 39 17.33 -6.40 -31.26
CA SER A 39 18.26 -6.25 -30.13
C SER A 39 18.93 -4.88 -30.13
N ARG A 40 18.39 -3.95 -29.35
CA ARG A 40 19.00 -2.63 -29.11
C ARG A 40 19.77 -2.66 -27.79
N PRO A 41 21.00 -2.13 -27.73
CA PRO A 41 21.75 -2.13 -26.49
C PRO A 41 21.10 -1.23 -25.43
N THR A 42 21.16 -1.67 -24.18
CA THR A 42 20.75 -0.88 -23.02
C THR A 42 21.97 -0.29 -22.32
N PRO A 43 21.92 0.96 -21.86
CA PRO A 43 22.95 1.50 -20.98
C PRO A 43 23.11 0.65 -19.71
N PRO A 44 24.29 0.68 -19.07
CA PRO A 44 24.51 0.01 -17.79
C PRO A 44 23.91 0.84 -16.65
N PHE A 45 22.57 0.89 -16.55
CA PHE A 45 21.84 1.73 -15.58
C PHE A 45 22.34 1.56 -14.14
N SER A 46 22.66 0.33 -13.73
CA SER A 46 23.19 0.02 -12.38
C SER A 46 24.53 0.68 -12.03
N SER A 47 25.27 1.18 -13.03
CA SER A 47 26.54 1.89 -12.82
C SER A 47 26.37 3.36 -12.45
N PHE A 48 25.14 3.88 -12.51
CA PHE A 48 24.84 5.28 -12.22
C PHE A 48 23.94 5.39 -10.98
N PRO A 49 24.18 6.37 -10.09
CA PRO A 49 23.29 6.62 -8.96
C PRO A 49 21.85 6.80 -9.41
N ASN A 50 20.94 6.06 -8.78
CA ASN A 50 19.51 6.07 -9.10
C ASN A 50 19.21 5.80 -10.59
N SER A 51 20.09 5.13 -11.33
CA SER A 51 19.94 4.88 -12.77
C SER A 51 19.91 6.14 -13.65
N ASP A 52 20.40 7.28 -13.15
CA ASP A 52 20.46 8.55 -13.89
C ASP A 52 21.64 8.57 -14.89
N VAL A 53 21.43 7.92 -16.02
CA VAL A 53 22.43 7.83 -17.11
C VAL A 53 22.53 9.18 -17.83
N PRO A 54 23.73 9.78 -17.98
CA PRO A 54 23.89 11.00 -18.76
C PRO A 54 23.65 10.73 -20.26
N PRO A 55 23.09 11.69 -21.03
CA PRO A 55 22.79 11.50 -22.46
C PRO A 55 23.98 10.97 -23.29
N SER A 56 25.20 11.39 -22.97
CA SER A 56 26.43 10.95 -23.65
C SER A 56 26.81 9.47 -23.43
N SER A 57 26.19 8.80 -22.45
CA SER A 57 26.44 7.38 -22.14
C SER A 57 25.44 6.42 -22.80
N PHE A 58 24.43 6.94 -23.52
CA PHE A 58 23.57 6.08 -24.33
C PHE A 58 24.32 5.63 -25.59
N PRO A 59 24.30 4.33 -25.92
CA PRO A 59 24.80 3.86 -27.20
C PRO A 59 24.10 4.57 -28.36
N SER A 60 24.84 4.89 -29.43
CA SER A 60 24.28 5.58 -30.60
C SER A 60 23.19 4.78 -31.34
N ASN A 61 23.15 3.47 -31.13
CA ASN A 61 22.14 2.55 -31.67
C ASN A 61 21.12 2.08 -30.61
N SER A 62 21.07 2.68 -29.42
CA SER A 62 20.02 2.39 -28.45
C SER A 62 18.68 2.96 -28.92
N TRP A 63 17.57 2.43 -28.39
CA TRP A 63 16.23 2.91 -28.75
C TRP A 63 16.00 4.36 -28.29
N GLN A 64 16.66 4.80 -27.21
CA GLN A 64 16.60 6.18 -26.72
C GLN A 64 17.32 7.19 -27.64
N SER A 65 18.12 6.70 -28.58
CA SER A 65 18.84 7.52 -29.57
C SER A 65 18.18 7.47 -30.96
N ASP A 66 17.20 6.58 -31.18
CA ASP A 66 16.55 6.36 -32.47
C ASP A 66 15.31 7.25 -32.60
N VAL A 67 15.46 8.35 -33.34
CA VAL A 67 14.41 9.36 -33.55
C VAL A 67 13.13 8.77 -34.15
N VAL A 68 13.26 7.82 -35.08
CA VAL A 68 12.12 7.22 -35.78
C VAL A 68 11.35 6.34 -34.80
N TYR A 69 12.08 5.46 -34.10
CA TYR A 69 11.50 4.62 -33.05
C TYR A 69 10.80 5.46 -31.98
N LEU A 70 11.47 6.49 -31.46
CA LEU A 70 10.94 7.32 -30.36
C LEU A 70 9.65 8.04 -30.75
N ASN A 71 9.59 8.62 -31.94
CA ASN A 71 8.39 9.32 -32.38
C ASN A 71 7.18 8.38 -32.48
N HIS A 72 7.36 7.17 -33.04
CA HIS A 72 6.29 6.17 -33.07
C HIS A 72 5.92 5.69 -31.67
N PHE A 73 6.90 5.38 -30.83
CA PHE A 73 6.68 4.95 -29.44
C PHE A 73 5.86 5.98 -28.67
N ILE A 74 6.28 7.25 -28.68
CA ILE A 74 5.60 8.33 -27.94
C ILE A 74 4.18 8.54 -28.49
N GLN A 75 4.01 8.57 -29.81
CA GLN A 75 2.70 8.78 -30.43
C GLN A 75 1.70 7.65 -30.10
N GLU A 76 2.11 6.38 -30.23
CA GLU A 76 1.25 5.23 -29.90
C GLU A 76 0.95 5.16 -28.40
N SER A 77 1.93 5.51 -27.56
CA SER A 77 1.75 5.60 -26.10
C SER A 77 0.71 6.66 -25.73
N LEU A 78 0.80 7.86 -26.30
CA LEU A 78 -0.17 8.93 -26.09
C LEU A 78 -1.58 8.51 -26.53
N GLN A 79 -1.72 7.85 -27.67
CA GLN A 79 -3.03 7.34 -28.14
C GLN A 79 -3.60 6.25 -27.23
N LEU A 80 -2.78 5.36 -26.69
CA LEU A 80 -3.20 4.35 -25.71
C LEU A 80 -3.71 5.02 -24.42
N ILE A 81 -2.95 5.98 -23.91
CA ILE A 81 -3.29 6.72 -22.68
C ILE A 81 -4.57 7.54 -22.87
N ASP A 82 -4.68 8.29 -23.96
CA ASP A 82 -5.86 9.14 -24.23
C ASP A 82 -7.15 8.32 -24.35
N ARG A 83 -7.08 7.14 -24.99
CA ARG A 83 -8.23 6.22 -25.05
C ARG A 83 -8.60 5.67 -23.69
N THR A 84 -7.61 5.30 -22.87
CA THR A 84 -7.84 4.79 -21.52
C THR A 84 -8.45 5.87 -20.61
N LEU A 85 -7.93 7.10 -20.65
CA LEU A 85 -8.46 8.26 -19.93
C LEU A 85 -9.90 8.59 -20.34
N LYS A 86 -10.20 8.55 -21.65
CA LYS A 86 -11.56 8.72 -22.17
C LYS A 86 -12.48 7.61 -21.67
N GLY A 87 -12.02 6.35 -21.70
CA GLY A 87 -12.77 5.20 -21.22
C GLY A 87 -13.14 5.30 -19.75
N LEU A 88 -12.21 5.76 -18.90
CA LEU A 88 -12.48 6.03 -17.48
C LEU A 88 -13.63 7.02 -17.28
N GLY A 89 -13.65 8.13 -18.03
CA GLY A 89 -14.74 9.10 -17.97
C GLY A 89 -16.09 8.53 -18.46
N GLN A 90 -16.04 7.63 -19.46
CA GLN A 90 -17.23 6.98 -20.01
C GLN A 90 -17.78 5.88 -19.08
N GLU A 91 -16.94 5.12 -18.37
CA GLU A 91 -17.34 4.08 -17.40
C GLU A 91 -18.30 4.65 -16.34
N TYR A 92 -18.12 5.93 -15.96
CA TYR A 92 -18.92 6.63 -14.97
C TYR A 92 -19.98 7.57 -15.56
N ASN A 93 -20.03 7.72 -16.89
CA ASN A 93 -20.82 8.74 -17.58
C ASN A 93 -20.60 10.18 -17.02
N ASN A 94 -19.43 10.45 -16.44
CA ASN A 94 -19.14 11.72 -15.78
C ASN A 94 -17.63 11.98 -15.71
N THR A 95 -17.14 12.87 -16.58
CA THR A 95 -15.72 13.25 -16.62
C THR A 95 -15.30 14.18 -15.46
N ASN A 96 -16.25 14.83 -14.78
CA ASN A 96 -15.93 15.72 -13.66
C ASN A 96 -15.40 14.96 -12.44
N LEU A 97 -15.75 13.67 -12.32
CA LEU A 97 -15.22 12.76 -11.30
C LEU A 97 -13.70 12.55 -11.40
N PHE A 98 -13.09 12.94 -12.52
CA PHE A 98 -11.66 12.80 -12.78
C PHE A 98 -10.95 14.15 -12.94
N LYS A 99 -11.62 15.25 -12.56
CA LYS A 99 -11.06 16.59 -12.69
C LYS A 99 -9.84 16.76 -11.77
N LEU A 100 -8.71 17.07 -12.37
CA LEU A 100 -7.45 17.38 -11.69
C LEU A 100 -7.26 18.89 -11.53
N THR A 101 -7.16 19.36 -10.30
CA THR A 101 -6.75 20.73 -9.98
C THR A 101 -5.28 20.77 -9.62
N LYS A 102 -4.49 21.51 -10.41
CA LYS A 102 -3.08 21.79 -10.13
C LYS A 102 -2.96 23.17 -9.48
N LEU A 103 -2.39 23.24 -8.29
CA LEU A 103 -2.20 24.48 -7.54
C LEU A 103 -0.72 24.89 -7.52
N PRO A 104 -0.42 26.20 -7.53
CA PRO A 104 0.93 26.67 -7.21
C PRO A 104 1.37 26.16 -5.83
N PRO A 105 2.67 25.85 -5.61
CA PRO A 105 3.15 25.32 -4.34
C PRO A 105 2.76 26.16 -3.12
N GLN A 106 2.78 27.50 -3.23
CA GLN A 106 2.44 28.42 -2.14
C GLN A 106 0.95 28.43 -1.79
N THR A 107 0.09 28.05 -2.73
CA THR A 107 -1.35 27.86 -2.50
C THR A 107 -1.59 26.47 -1.92
N TYR A 108 -0.91 25.46 -2.48
CA TYR A 108 -1.01 24.08 -2.02
C TYR A 108 -0.59 23.93 -0.56
N SER A 109 0.48 24.61 -0.14
CA SER A 109 0.99 24.63 1.24
C SER A 109 0.01 25.23 2.26
N LYS A 110 -0.99 25.98 1.80
CA LYS A 110 -2.03 26.62 2.62
C LYS A 110 -3.36 25.90 2.53
N LEU A 111 -3.39 24.72 1.90
CA LEU A 111 -4.60 23.93 1.84
C LEU A 111 -5.02 23.53 3.25
N SER A 112 -6.31 23.65 3.48
CA SER A 112 -7.05 23.25 4.66
C SER A 112 -8.34 22.60 4.19
N HIS A 113 -9.05 21.96 5.12
CA HIS A 113 -10.36 21.40 4.78
C HIS A 113 -11.30 22.43 4.14
N SER A 114 -11.30 23.65 4.69
CA SER A 114 -12.26 24.69 4.31
C SER A 114 -11.97 25.36 2.97
N ASN A 115 -10.76 25.22 2.42
CA ASN A 115 -10.36 25.88 1.18
C ASN A 115 -9.93 24.89 0.08
N LEU A 116 -10.05 23.58 0.34
CA LEU A 116 -9.70 22.60 -0.66
C LEU A 116 -10.66 22.70 -1.86
N PRO A 117 -10.14 22.65 -3.09
CA PRO A 117 -10.99 22.52 -4.27
C PRO A 117 -11.94 21.33 -4.13
N SER A 118 -13.20 21.52 -4.55
CA SER A 118 -14.21 20.46 -4.60
C SER A 118 -13.94 19.39 -5.67
N THR A 119 -12.74 19.39 -6.26
CA THR A 119 -12.36 18.45 -7.31
C THR A 119 -11.80 17.16 -6.68
N PRO A 120 -12.10 15.99 -7.26
CA PRO A 120 -11.63 14.70 -6.74
C PRO A 120 -10.11 14.55 -6.67
N LEU A 121 -9.36 15.33 -7.45
CA LEU A 121 -7.92 15.33 -7.45
C LEU A 121 -7.37 16.75 -7.25
N THR A 122 -6.54 16.94 -6.25
CA THR A 122 -5.81 18.20 -6.03
C THR A 122 -4.33 17.93 -5.80
N THR A 123 -3.46 18.53 -6.60
CA THR A 123 -2.00 18.38 -6.51
C THR A 123 -1.31 19.74 -6.62
N SER A 124 -0.09 19.84 -6.11
CA SER A 124 0.78 20.96 -6.47
C SER A 124 1.32 20.76 -7.90
N THR A 125 1.64 21.85 -8.61
CA THR A 125 2.31 21.77 -9.92
C THR A 125 3.67 21.04 -9.81
N THR A 126 4.42 21.27 -8.74
CA THR A 126 5.71 20.62 -8.49
C THR A 126 5.57 19.12 -8.27
N SER A 127 4.60 18.70 -7.47
CA SER A 127 4.26 17.30 -7.20
C SER A 127 3.89 16.56 -8.48
N PHE A 128 3.03 17.18 -9.29
CA PHE A 128 2.60 16.59 -10.56
C PHE A 128 3.76 16.42 -11.54
N THR A 129 4.61 17.45 -11.67
CA THR A 129 5.81 17.38 -12.52
C THR A 129 6.78 16.32 -12.02
N THR A 130 6.96 16.22 -10.70
CA THR A 130 7.82 15.20 -10.08
C THR A 130 7.33 13.79 -10.40
N LEU A 131 6.02 13.54 -10.30
CA LEU A 131 5.43 12.28 -10.73
C LEU A 131 5.66 12.01 -12.22
N SER A 132 5.44 12.99 -13.11
CA SER A 132 5.74 12.86 -14.53
C SER A 132 7.21 12.47 -14.79
N THR A 133 8.16 13.10 -14.08
CA THR A 133 9.59 12.79 -14.17
C THR A 133 9.89 11.36 -13.73
N ARG A 134 9.29 10.88 -12.64
CA ARG A 134 9.41 9.48 -12.17
C ARG A 134 8.89 8.48 -13.19
N LEU A 135 7.74 8.76 -13.79
CA LEU A 135 7.15 7.89 -14.81
C LEU A 135 8.02 7.85 -16.08
N LEU A 136 8.57 8.99 -16.51
CA LEU A 136 9.57 9.02 -17.60
C LEU A 136 10.84 8.26 -17.23
N HIS A 137 11.32 8.39 -15.99
CA HIS A 137 12.46 7.64 -15.49
C HIS A 137 12.25 6.13 -15.62
N SER A 138 11.11 5.62 -15.15
CA SER A 138 10.75 4.20 -15.27
C SER A 138 10.68 3.75 -16.72
N LEU A 139 10.11 4.56 -17.64
CA LEU A 139 10.09 4.24 -19.08
C LEU A 139 11.49 4.15 -19.69
N LEU A 140 12.36 5.13 -19.41
CA LEU A 140 13.69 5.21 -20.00
C LEU A 140 14.65 4.12 -19.47
N THR A 141 14.53 3.81 -18.18
CA THR A 141 15.38 2.83 -17.48
C THR A 141 14.80 1.42 -17.48
N ARG A 142 13.52 1.27 -17.84
CA ARG A 142 12.73 0.03 -17.68
C ARG A 142 12.69 -0.44 -16.21
N SER A 143 12.86 0.48 -15.27
CA SER A 143 12.73 0.17 -13.84
C SER A 143 11.27 -0.09 -13.50
N PRO A 144 10.96 -1.07 -12.64
CA PRO A 144 9.59 -1.34 -12.23
C PRO A 144 9.00 -0.12 -11.51
N LEU A 145 7.72 0.15 -11.75
CA LEU A 145 6.95 1.16 -11.04
C LEU A 145 6.27 0.51 -9.83
N LYS A 146 6.65 0.90 -8.61
CA LYS A 146 6.12 0.31 -7.37
C LYS A 146 5.07 1.22 -6.72
N ILE A 147 3.86 0.70 -6.52
CA ILE A 147 2.73 1.41 -5.91
C ILE A 147 2.32 0.69 -4.62
N THR A 148 2.48 1.36 -3.49
CA THR A 148 2.21 0.79 -2.17
C THR A 148 1.09 1.54 -1.47
N LEU A 149 0.05 0.83 -1.05
CA LEU A 149 -1.01 1.34 -0.19
C LEU A 149 -0.74 0.98 1.26
N THR A 150 -0.82 1.95 2.14
CA THR A 150 -0.84 1.78 3.58
C THR A 150 -2.04 2.53 4.15
N GLY A 151 -2.57 2.02 5.26
CA GLY A 151 -3.85 2.45 5.76
C GLY A 151 -4.39 1.54 6.85
N HIS A 152 -5.61 1.82 7.27
CA HIS A 152 -6.33 0.98 8.23
C HIS A 152 -7.22 -0.06 7.53
N SER A 153 -8.18 -0.64 8.27
CA SER A 153 -9.11 -1.67 7.80
C SER A 153 -9.88 -1.33 6.53
N SER A 154 -10.22 -0.05 6.33
CA SER A 154 -10.87 0.44 5.12
C SER A 154 -9.95 0.31 3.93
N ALA A 155 -8.74 0.87 4.02
CA ALA A 155 -7.71 0.78 3.00
C ALA A 155 -7.30 -0.66 2.70
N ALA A 156 -7.29 -1.52 3.73
CA ALA A 156 -7.06 -2.95 3.61
C ALA A 156 -8.18 -3.66 2.81
N GLY A 157 -9.36 -3.04 2.69
CA GLY A 157 -10.48 -3.52 1.89
C GLY A 157 -11.49 -4.36 2.68
N HIS A 158 -11.57 -4.23 4.01
CA HIS A 158 -12.46 -5.06 4.83
C HIS A 158 -13.91 -5.05 4.32
N GLY A 159 -14.53 -6.24 4.29
CA GLY A 159 -15.84 -6.46 3.68
C GLY A 159 -15.77 -6.77 2.18
N ASN A 160 -14.60 -6.71 1.56
CA ASN A 160 -14.37 -7.03 0.16
C ASN A 160 -13.31 -8.14 0.03
N THR A 161 -13.11 -8.65 -1.19
CA THR A 161 -11.96 -9.49 -1.54
C THR A 161 -10.73 -8.62 -1.80
N PHE A 162 -9.52 -9.19 -1.67
CA PHE A 162 -8.26 -8.45 -1.85
C PHE A 162 -8.12 -7.77 -3.23
N SER A 163 -8.72 -8.33 -4.27
CA SER A 163 -8.72 -7.74 -5.62
C SER A 163 -9.64 -6.51 -5.76
N GLN A 164 -10.57 -6.31 -4.83
CA GLN A 164 -11.58 -5.25 -4.87
C GLN A 164 -11.13 -3.95 -4.17
N GLN A 165 -10.00 -3.93 -3.47
CA GLN A 165 -9.45 -2.73 -2.83
C GLN A 165 -8.96 -1.69 -3.85
N SER A 166 -8.92 -0.42 -3.43
CA SER A 166 -8.69 0.72 -4.33
C SER A 166 -7.37 0.65 -5.10
N GLN A 167 -6.30 0.21 -4.43
CA GLN A 167 -4.99 0.06 -5.06
C GLN A 167 -4.97 -1.07 -6.10
N SER A 168 -5.55 -2.25 -5.79
CA SER A 168 -5.71 -3.34 -6.75
C SER A 168 -6.50 -2.90 -7.99
N GLN A 169 -7.56 -2.10 -7.77
CA GLN A 169 -8.38 -1.54 -8.84
C GLN A 169 -7.64 -0.52 -9.72
N ALA A 170 -6.71 0.26 -9.15
CA ALA A 170 -5.83 1.11 -9.97
C ALA A 170 -4.87 0.24 -10.79
N CYS A 171 -4.26 -0.75 -10.15
CA CYS A 171 -3.25 -1.62 -10.75
C CYS A 171 -3.82 -2.53 -11.84
N SER A 172 -5.09 -2.90 -11.79
CA SER A 172 -5.74 -3.66 -12.86
C SER A 172 -5.77 -2.91 -14.20
N ILE A 173 -5.65 -1.57 -14.17
CA ILE A 173 -5.54 -0.72 -15.37
C ILE A 173 -4.09 -0.43 -15.70
N LEU A 174 -3.30 -0.04 -14.68
CA LEU A 174 -1.93 0.40 -14.90
C LEU A 174 -1.02 -0.75 -15.39
N LYS A 175 -1.14 -1.95 -14.82
CA LYS A 175 -0.30 -3.11 -15.20
C LYS A 175 -0.31 -3.41 -16.70
N PRO A 176 -1.47 -3.69 -17.34
CA PRO A 176 -1.48 -4.01 -18.77
C PRO A 176 -0.99 -2.86 -19.64
N LEU A 177 -1.34 -1.61 -19.30
CA LEU A 177 -0.90 -0.44 -20.06
C LEU A 177 0.61 -0.26 -20.01
N PHE A 178 1.21 -0.29 -18.80
CA PHE A 178 2.66 -0.14 -18.65
C PHE A 178 3.42 -1.36 -19.18
N LYS A 179 2.80 -2.56 -19.20
CA LYS A 179 3.39 -3.73 -19.84
C LYS A 179 3.60 -3.50 -21.33
N LEU A 180 2.65 -2.89 -22.02
CA LEU A 180 2.79 -2.47 -23.43
C LEU A 180 3.89 -1.41 -23.63
N LEU A 181 4.20 -0.64 -22.58
CA LEU A 181 5.29 0.33 -22.54
C LEU A 181 6.61 -0.25 -22.00
N ASN A 182 6.66 -1.57 -21.81
CA ASN A 182 7.81 -2.31 -21.29
C ASN A 182 8.31 -1.81 -19.92
N VAL A 183 7.37 -1.51 -19.03
CA VAL A 183 7.58 -1.22 -17.61
C VAL A 183 6.71 -2.16 -16.80
N ASP A 184 7.31 -2.89 -15.86
CA ASP A 184 6.54 -3.70 -14.93
C ASP A 184 5.96 -2.80 -13.83
N VAL A 185 4.70 -3.05 -13.44
CA VAL A 185 4.06 -2.33 -12.34
C VAL A 185 3.87 -3.30 -11.20
N GLU A 186 4.46 -2.99 -10.05
CA GLU A 186 4.32 -3.76 -8.82
C GLU A 186 3.41 -3.02 -7.85
N CYS A 187 2.55 -3.77 -7.17
CA CYS A 187 1.42 -3.22 -6.49
C CYS A 187 1.26 -3.94 -5.15
N TYR A 188 1.45 -3.21 -4.06
CA TYR A 188 1.39 -3.72 -2.69
C TYR A 188 0.28 -3.03 -1.89
N ASN A 189 -0.57 -3.77 -1.18
CA ASN A 189 -1.41 -3.24 -0.10
C ASN A 189 -0.97 -3.81 1.24
N LEU A 190 -0.42 -2.91 2.06
CA LEU A 190 0.17 -3.16 3.36
C LEU A 190 -0.64 -2.47 4.46
N SER A 191 -1.89 -2.14 4.15
CA SER A 191 -2.84 -1.63 5.12
C SER A 191 -3.23 -2.73 6.11
N MET A 192 -3.30 -2.37 7.38
CA MET A 192 -3.63 -3.28 8.46
C MET A 192 -4.79 -2.70 9.26
N GLY A 193 -5.83 -3.48 9.53
CA GLY A 193 -6.89 -3.07 10.43
C GLY A 193 -6.42 -3.01 11.88
N SER A 194 -7.16 -2.25 12.69
CA SER A 194 -6.94 -2.06 14.13
C SER A 194 -5.61 -1.39 14.53
N PHE A 195 -4.69 -1.12 13.60
CA PHE A 195 -3.51 -0.31 13.82
C PHE A 195 -3.66 1.07 13.18
N GLY A 196 -3.04 2.06 13.82
CA GLY A 196 -2.71 3.29 13.11
C GLY A 196 -1.67 2.99 12.05
N THR A 197 -1.56 3.88 11.07
CA THR A 197 -0.50 3.75 10.05
C THR A 197 0.84 4.31 10.52
N ILE A 198 0.82 5.08 11.60
CA ILE A 198 1.99 5.76 12.12
C ILE A 198 3.08 4.76 12.46
N GLN A 199 2.73 3.65 13.10
CA GLN A 199 3.65 2.58 13.49
C GLN A 199 4.49 2.17 12.27
N GLY A 200 3.83 1.72 11.19
CA GLY A 200 4.55 1.30 9.99
C GLY A 200 5.35 2.42 9.32
N SER A 201 4.88 3.67 9.31
CA SER A 201 5.69 4.79 8.78
C SER A 201 6.98 5.05 9.54
N MET A 202 7.05 4.66 10.82
CA MET A 202 8.25 4.93 11.60
C MET A 202 9.49 4.24 11.01
N ALA A 203 9.30 3.13 10.32
CA ALA A 203 10.33 2.51 9.51
C ALA A 203 9.80 2.18 8.13
N GLY A 204 9.28 3.21 7.45
CA GLY A 204 8.58 3.07 6.19
C GLY A 204 9.30 2.22 5.15
N GLU A 205 10.61 2.43 4.94
CA GLU A 205 11.36 1.61 3.98
C GLU A 205 11.54 0.16 4.42
N GLY A 206 11.70 -0.11 5.72
CA GLY A 206 11.84 -1.47 6.23
C GLY A 206 10.52 -2.24 6.15
N VAL A 207 9.41 -1.58 6.51
CA VAL A 207 8.08 -2.18 6.56
C VAL A 207 7.42 -2.24 5.18
N TYR A 208 7.50 -1.18 4.40
CA TYR A 208 6.78 -1.06 3.13
C TYR A 208 7.69 -1.19 1.91
N GLY A 209 9.02 -1.16 2.09
CA GLY A 209 9.97 -1.17 1.00
C GLY A 209 10.15 0.19 0.34
N VAL A 210 11.03 0.24 -0.67
CA VAL A 210 11.17 1.42 -1.54
C VAL A 210 10.03 1.37 -2.57
N SER A 211 9.21 2.41 -2.58
CA SER A 211 8.09 2.56 -3.51
C SER A 211 8.29 3.78 -4.41
N ASP A 212 7.66 3.84 -5.58
CA ASP A 212 7.63 5.06 -6.40
C ASP A 212 6.42 5.93 -6.06
N ILE A 213 5.31 5.28 -5.68
CA ILE A 213 4.08 5.92 -5.22
C ILE A 213 3.65 5.26 -3.91
N VAL A 214 3.45 6.07 -2.88
CA VAL A 214 2.86 5.63 -1.61
C VAL A 214 1.49 6.24 -1.48
N LEU A 215 0.49 5.41 -1.25
CA LEU A 215 -0.86 5.83 -0.95
C LEU A 215 -1.07 5.68 0.55
N TRP A 216 -1.55 6.73 1.18
CA TRP A 216 -1.74 6.81 2.62
C TRP A 216 -3.22 7.03 2.93
N ASP A 217 -3.84 6.03 3.56
CA ASP A 217 -5.29 5.99 3.85
C ASP A 217 -5.56 5.54 5.29
N SER A 218 -5.25 6.44 6.21
CA SER A 218 -5.05 6.10 7.62
C SER A 218 -6.06 6.71 8.59
N MET A 219 -6.93 7.57 8.09
CA MET A 219 -7.43 8.65 8.94
C MET A 219 -8.56 8.22 9.90
N MET A 220 -9.32 7.16 9.60
CA MET A 220 -10.39 6.72 10.52
C MET A 220 -9.85 6.19 11.86
N THR A 221 -8.66 5.59 11.87
CA THR A 221 -8.04 5.07 13.11
C THR A 221 -7.31 6.14 13.91
N GLU A 222 -7.18 7.32 13.33
CA GLU A 222 -6.28 8.37 13.80
C GLU A 222 -7.05 9.56 14.37
N ASP A 223 -8.32 9.69 14.00
CA ASP A 223 -9.28 10.64 14.57
C ASP A 223 -9.84 10.18 15.93
N TYR A 224 -8.96 9.83 16.90
CA TYR A 224 -9.42 9.33 18.19
C TYR A 224 -10.02 10.45 19.07
N PRO A 225 -11.29 10.34 19.53
CA PRO A 225 -11.94 11.33 20.42
C PRO A 225 -11.21 11.55 21.75
N LEU A 226 -10.51 10.53 22.26
CA LEU A 226 -9.65 10.65 23.45
C LEU A 226 -8.49 11.63 23.25
N LEU A 227 -8.04 11.85 22.00
CA LEU A 227 -7.07 12.88 21.66
C LEU A 227 -7.72 14.27 21.54
N LYS A 228 -9.01 14.32 21.18
CA LYS A 228 -9.80 15.57 21.05
C LYS A 228 -10.09 16.21 22.41
N GLU A 229 -10.51 15.45 23.42
CA GLU A 229 -10.88 16.01 24.73
C GLU A 229 -9.67 16.49 25.54
N LYS A 230 -8.49 15.91 25.31
CA LYS A 230 -7.27 16.28 26.06
C LYS A 230 -6.35 17.25 25.34
N GLY A 231 -6.58 17.54 24.06
CA GLY A 231 -5.78 18.49 23.27
C GLY A 231 -4.29 18.13 23.15
N ARG A 232 -3.92 16.84 23.27
CA ARG A 232 -2.56 16.46 23.67
C ARG A 232 -1.71 15.67 22.68
N VAL A 233 -2.23 15.05 21.62
CA VAL A 233 -1.37 14.21 20.73
C VAL A 233 -1.84 14.09 19.27
N GLY A 234 -2.48 15.11 18.69
CA GLY A 234 -3.19 14.97 17.41
C GLY A 234 -2.30 15.01 16.15
N PRO A 235 -1.71 16.16 15.79
CA PRO A 235 -1.10 16.37 14.47
C PRO A 235 0.38 15.99 14.38
N GLU A 236 1.07 15.87 15.51
CA GLU A 236 2.53 15.79 15.49
C GLU A 236 3.06 14.38 15.31
N PHE A 237 2.31 13.39 15.79
CA PHE A 237 2.60 12.00 15.46
C PHE A 237 2.41 11.73 13.95
N PHE A 238 1.46 12.41 13.28
CA PHE A 238 1.32 12.40 11.81
C PHE A 238 2.47 13.05 11.10
N LYS A 239 2.85 14.26 11.53
CA LYS A 239 4.01 14.95 10.99
C LYS A 239 5.27 14.11 11.17
N GLN A 240 5.42 13.39 12.28
CA GLN A 240 6.53 12.47 12.49
C GLN A 240 6.47 11.29 11.50
N GLY A 241 5.30 10.67 11.31
CA GLY A 241 5.11 9.67 10.27
C GLY A 241 5.50 10.19 8.88
N LEU A 242 5.01 11.37 8.50
CA LEU A 242 5.36 12.03 7.23
C LEU A 242 6.84 12.35 7.09
N VAL A 243 7.43 12.96 8.12
CA VAL A 243 8.87 13.24 8.18
C VAL A 243 9.63 11.93 7.97
N GLU A 244 9.22 10.86 8.61
CA GLU A 244 9.92 9.58 8.57
C GLU A 244 9.66 8.82 7.27
N LEU A 245 8.52 9.02 6.62
CA LEU A 245 8.35 8.65 5.22
C LEU A 245 9.44 9.36 4.38
N PHE A 246 9.60 10.68 4.53
CA PHE A 246 10.62 11.43 3.77
C PHE A 246 12.07 11.04 4.13
N TRP A 247 12.37 10.69 5.39
CA TRP A 247 13.73 10.33 5.83
C TRP A 247 14.10 8.87 5.54
N THR A 248 13.20 7.91 5.79
CA THR A 248 13.58 6.51 5.91
C THR A 248 13.70 5.75 4.61
N GLY A 249 13.28 6.33 3.48
CA GLY A 249 13.42 5.74 2.14
C GLY A 249 12.30 6.08 1.17
N PHE A 250 11.15 6.56 1.68
CA PHE A 250 10.12 7.17 0.82
C PHE A 250 10.42 8.62 0.46
N GLY A 251 11.55 9.17 0.88
CA GLY A 251 12.21 10.27 0.18
C GLY A 251 12.52 9.92 -1.29
N ARG A 252 12.23 8.70 -1.75
CA ARG A 252 12.22 8.32 -3.15
C ARG A 252 10.82 8.09 -3.71
N SER A 253 9.75 8.53 -3.05
CA SER A 253 8.38 8.22 -3.44
C SER A 253 7.52 9.46 -3.56
N HIS A 254 6.58 9.42 -4.49
CA HIS A 254 5.48 10.37 -4.57
C HIS A 254 4.42 9.99 -3.53
N LEU A 255 3.99 10.95 -2.71
CA LEU A 255 3.03 10.70 -1.64
C LEU A 255 1.59 11.05 -2.08
N GLY A 256 0.77 10.03 -2.25
CA GLY A 256 -0.67 10.16 -2.41
C GLY A 256 -1.40 10.07 -1.08
N LEU A 257 -2.14 11.10 -0.71
CA LEU A 257 -2.95 11.13 0.51
C LEU A 257 -4.43 11.01 0.15
N PHE A 258 -5.12 10.02 0.69
CA PHE A 258 -6.56 9.92 0.53
C PHE A 258 -7.29 10.77 1.56
N GLN A 259 -8.28 11.52 1.09
CA GLN A 259 -8.79 12.69 1.81
C GLN A 259 -9.83 12.39 2.89
N GLU A 260 -10.41 11.21 3.02
CA GLU A 260 -11.54 11.00 3.96
C GLU A 260 -11.28 11.53 5.39
N GLY A 261 -10.04 11.77 5.83
CA GLY A 261 -9.75 12.53 7.05
C GLY A 261 -9.23 13.97 6.97
N CYS A 262 -9.15 14.66 5.82
CA CYS A 262 -9.09 16.13 5.87
C CYS A 262 -10.38 16.72 6.45
N HIS A 263 -11.45 15.93 6.60
CA HIS A 263 -12.70 16.33 7.24
C HIS A 263 -12.55 16.65 8.74
N GLY A 264 -11.45 16.25 9.38
CA GLY A 264 -11.11 16.71 10.73
C GLY A 264 -10.64 18.17 10.72
N ARG A 265 -10.67 18.87 11.88
CA ARG A 265 -10.02 20.19 12.06
C ARG A 265 -8.48 20.15 11.88
N TRP A 266 -7.93 19.05 11.40
CA TRP A 266 -6.51 18.78 11.29
C TRP A 266 -6.05 19.12 9.87
N ASN A 267 -5.29 20.21 9.73
CA ASN A 267 -4.69 20.58 8.46
C ASN A 267 -3.44 19.73 8.20
N LEU A 268 -3.62 18.44 7.90
CA LEU A 268 -2.55 17.59 7.37
C LEU A 268 -1.86 18.28 6.18
N CYS A 269 -2.67 18.95 5.35
CA CYS A 269 -2.25 19.77 4.24
C CYS A 269 -1.35 20.98 4.62
N GLU A 270 -1.49 21.56 5.82
CA GLU A 270 -0.57 22.62 6.29
C GLU A 270 0.81 22.05 6.63
N GLY A 271 0.87 20.84 7.20
CA GLY A 271 2.14 20.15 7.48
C GLY A 271 2.93 19.82 6.22
N LEU A 272 2.24 19.49 5.12
CA LEU A 272 2.86 19.25 3.81
C LEU A 272 3.44 20.53 3.20
N GLY A 273 2.90 21.69 3.56
CA GLY A 273 3.35 22.97 3.04
C GLY A 273 4.76 23.39 3.48
N GLU A 274 5.22 22.90 4.63
CA GLU A 274 6.60 23.05 5.11
C GLU A 274 7.50 21.86 4.67
N GLY A 275 6.91 20.78 4.15
CA GLY A 275 7.61 19.61 3.64
C GLY A 275 7.95 19.71 2.15
N PRO A 276 8.64 18.72 1.59
CA PRO A 276 8.85 18.67 0.15
C PRO A 276 7.50 18.58 -0.58
N ASN A 277 7.29 19.48 -1.55
CA ASN A 277 6.06 19.68 -2.32
C ASN A 277 5.66 18.50 -3.24
N ASP A 278 6.01 17.25 -2.91
CA ASP A 278 5.75 16.03 -3.70
C ASP A 278 4.62 15.18 -3.10
N SER A 279 3.47 15.83 -2.86
CA SER A 279 2.25 15.16 -2.41
C SER A 279 1.04 15.50 -3.28
N THR A 280 0.07 14.58 -3.29
CA THR A 280 -1.23 14.73 -3.96
C THR A 280 -2.34 14.40 -2.97
N VAL A 281 -3.41 15.19 -2.98
CA VAL A 281 -4.62 14.91 -2.21
C VAL A 281 -5.67 14.30 -3.13
N PHE A 282 -6.11 13.09 -2.81
CA PHE A 282 -7.17 12.35 -3.46
C PHE A 282 -8.49 12.58 -2.72
N ASN A 283 -9.28 13.54 -3.21
CA ASN A 283 -10.61 13.90 -2.73
C ASN A 283 -11.74 13.09 -3.39
N ALA A 284 -11.49 11.83 -3.75
CA ALA A 284 -12.50 11.00 -4.39
C ALA A 284 -13.52 10.54 -3.34
N ARG A 285 -14.55 11.36 -3.12
CA ARG A 285 -15.54 11.16 -2.06
C ARG A 285 -16.75 10.40 -2.57
N LEU A 286 -17.45 9.72 -1.67
CA LEU A 286 -18.66 9.00 -2.04
C LEU A 286 -19.74 9.99 -2.50
N GLU A 287 -19.77 11.16 -1.88
CA GLU A 287 -20.67 12.28 -2.18
C GLU A 287 -20.42 12.91 -3.56
N ASP A 288 -19.29 12.62 -4.20
CA ASP A 288 -19.06 13.06 -5.58
C ASP A 288 -19.86 12.20 -6.57
N LEU A 289 -20.24 10.97 -6.19
CA LEU A 289 -21.10 10.11 -6.97
C LEU A 289 -22.56 10.54 -6.85
N GLU A 290 -23.32 10.38 -7.93
CA GLU A 290 -24.76 10.64 -7.93
C GLU A 290 -25.46 9.82 -6.83
N VAL A 291 -26.32 10.49 -6.05
CA VAL A 291 -27.11 9.85 -4.99
C VAL A 291 -28.25 9.08 -5.63
N THR A 292 -28.29 7.77 -5.40
CA THR A 292 -29.43 6.93 -5.76
C THR A 292 -30.61 7.26 -4.85
N LYS A 293 -31.80 7.56 -5.39
CA LYS A 293 -32.99 7.86 -4.57
C LYS A 293 -34.05 6.76 -4.62
N SER A 294 -33.98 5.86 -5.60
CA SER A 294 -34.84 4.67 -5.66
C SER A 294 -34.12 3.50 -6.35
N ILE A 295 -34.68 2.30 -6.21
CA ILE A 295 -34.17 1.10 -6.88
C ILE A 295 -34.20 1.28 -8.41
N GLU A 296 -35.28 1.84 -8.95
CA GLU A 296 -35.43 2.08 -10.39
C GLU A 296 -34.44 3.11 -10.92
N GLU A 297 -34.09 4.12 -10.12
CA GLU A 297 -33.03 5.08 -10.47
C GLU A 297 -31.66 4.39 -10.48
N GLY A 298 -31.32 3.67 -9.41
CA GLY A 298 -30.04 2.95 -9.31
C GLY A 298 -29.82 1.98 -10.46
N MET A 299 -30.87 1.29 -10.90
CA MET A 299 -30.80 0.38 -12.05
C MET A 299 -30.53 1.08 -13.39
N LYS A 300 -30.81 2.38 -13.51
CA LYS A 300 -30.48 3.20 -14.70
C LYS A 300 -29.07 3.77 -14.65
N MET A 301 -28.45 3.80 -13.47
CA MET A 301 -27.08 4.29 -13.31
C MET A 301 -26.08 3.29 -13.91
N PRO A 302 -24.89 3.75 -14.35
CA PRO A 302 -23.81 2.86 -14.74
C PRO A 302 -23.52 1.86 -13.62
N LYS A 303 -23.32 0.59 -13.97
CA LYS A 303 -23.13 -0.50 -13.00
C LYS A 303 -22.03 -0.20 -11.96
N VAL A 304 -21.00 0.53 -12.39
CA VAL A 304 -19.86 0.90 -11.55
C VAL A 304 -20.22 1.85 -10.39
N VAL A 305 -21.27 2.67 -10.53
CA VAL A 305 -21.75 3.61 -9.49
C VAL A 305 -23.11 3.24 -8.91
N ARG A 306 -23.82 2.29 -9.53
CA ARG A 306 -25.13 1.79 -9.08
C ARG A 306 -25.09 1.47 -7.58
N PHE A 307 -25.94 2.14 -6.81
CA PHE A 307 -26.06 1.98 -5.35
C PHE A 307 -24.76 2.21 -4.56
N ALA A 308 -23.76 2.90 -5.13
CA ALA A 308 -22.55 3.25 -4.40
C ALA A 308 -22.86 4.36 -3.37
N ASN A 309 -23.62 5.37 -3.79
CA ASN A 309 -24.10 6.46 -2.94
C ASN A 309 -25.63 6.46 -2.93
N CYS A 310 -26.25 6.37 -1.76
CA CYS A 310 -27.69 6.16 -1.60
C CYS A 310 -28.29 7.17 -0.63
N ASP A 311 -29.53 7.57 -0.91
CA ASP A 311 -30.33 8.38 0.00
C ASP A 311 -30.66 7.60 1.28
N ASP A 312 -31.08 8.33 2.31
CA ASP A 312 -31.34 7.80 3.65
C ASP A 312 -32.64 6.97 3.78
N ASP A 313 -33.35 6.72 2.67
CA ASP A 313 -34.57 5.88 2.61
C ASP A 313 -34.28 4.45 3.08
N ILE A 314 -35.13 3.95 3.99
CA ILE A 314 -34.94 2.65 4.64
C ILE A 314 -34.95 1.47 3.68
N ASN A 315 -35.81 1.50 2.65
CA ASN A 315 -35.90 0.40 1.68
C ASN A 315 -34.68 0.40 0.76
N LEU A 316 -34.16 1.58 0.45
CA LEU A 316 -32.94 1.73 -0.32
C LEU A 316 -31.70 1.32 0.48
N LYS A 317 -31.68 1.58 1.79
CA LYS A 317 -30.57 1.21 2.68
C LYS A 317 -30.26 -0.28 2.70
N GLU A 318 -31.28 -1.15 2.70
CA GLU A 318 -31.06 -2.60 2.66
C GLU A 318 -30.42 -3.04 1.35
N GLU A 319 -30.93 -2.54 0.23
CA GLU A 319 -30.38 -2.84 -1.08
C GLU A 319 -28.96 -2.30 -1.24
N CYS A 320 -28.70 -1.07 -0.79
CA CYS A 320 -27.38 -0.47 -0.80
C CYS A 320 -26.41 -1.21 0.12
N LYS A 321 -26.85 -1.66 1.29
CA LYS A 321 -26.03 -2.49 2.18
C LYS A 321 -25.69 -3.83 1.52
N ARG A 322 -26.65 -4.46 0.84
CA ARG A 322 -26.48 -5.73 0.12
C ARG A 322 -25.43 -5.61 -0.99
N VAL A 323 -25.49 -4.55 -1.78
CA VAL A 323 -24.58 -4.34 -2.92
C VAL A 323 -23.24 -3.70 -2.52
N LYS A 324 -23.16 -3.09 -1.34
CA LYS A 324 -21.94 -2.47 -0.82
C LYS A 324 -20.78 -3.47 -0.74
N CYS A 325 -21.04 -4.68 -0.27
CA CYS A 325 -20.04 -5.71 -0.01
C CYS A 325 -20.36 -6.99 -0.79
N GLU A 326 -20.26 -6.95 -2.11
CA GLU A 326 -20.38 -8.16 -2.96
C GLU A 326 -19.08 -8.98 -2.96
N GLY A 327 -18.46 -9.14 -1.79
CA GLY A 327 -17.33 -10.04 -1.62
C GLY A 327 -17.85 -11.47 -1.50
N VAL A 328 -17.12 -12.43 -2.06
CA VAL A 328 -17.35 -13.85 -1.84
C VAL A 328 -16.14 -14.47 -1.17
N CYS A 329 -16.37 -15.46 -0.33
CA CYS A 329 -15.29 -16.17 0.35
C CYS A 329 -14.70 -17.32 -0.47
N TRP A 330 -15.43 -17.77 -1.49
CA TRP A 330 -15.04 -18.85 -2.38
C TRP A 330 -15.78 -18.76 -3.71
N LEU A 331 -15.13 -19.22 -4.77
CA LEU A 331 -15.70 -19.39 -6.09
C LEU A 331 -15.50 -20.86 -6.47
N ASP A 332 -16.56 -21.53 -6.92
CA ASP A 332 -16.45 -22.91 -7.36
C ASP A 332 -15.50 -23.02 -8.55
N ARG A 333 -14.57 -23.98 -8.47
CA ARG A 333 -13.50 -24.20 -9.45
C ARG A 333 -13.73 -25.52 -10.18
N ASP A 334 -13.32 -25.57 -11.44
CA ASP A 334 -13.42 -26.76 -12.29
C ASP A 334 -12.24 -27.73 -12.12
N ASP A 335 -11.19 -27.31 -11.42
CA ASP A 335 -9.99 -28.10 -11.12
C ASP A 335 -10.19 -29.12 -9.98
N GLY A 336 -11.37 -29.15 -9.36
CA GLY A 336 -11.70 -30.09 -8.30
C GLY A 336 -11.06 -29.76 -6.95
N ILE A 337 -10.52 -28.55 -6.77
CA ILE A 337 -10.01 -28.08 -5.48
C ILE A 337 -11.19 -27.57 -4.64
N PHE A 338 -11.28 -28.03 -3.39
CA PHE A 338 -12.32 -27.62 -2.44
C PHE A 338 -11.72 -27.33 -1.06
N PRO A 339 -12.08 -26.21 -0.40
CA PRO A 339 -11.72 -25.96 0.98
C PRO A 339 -12.30 -27.05 1.89
N ALA A 340 -11.51 -27.52 2.87
CA ALA A 340 -12.00 -28.49 3.85
C ALA A 340 -13.07 -27.88 4.77
N MET A 341 -12.89 -26.60 5.14
CA MET A 341 -13.87 -25.84 5.91
C MET A 341 -14.96 -25.25 5.01
N LYS A 342 -16.22 -25.34 5.47
CA LYS A 342 -17.34 -24.64 4.83
C LYS A 342 -17.06 -23.14 4.77
N GLN A 343 -17.02 -22.61 3.55
CA GLN A 343 -16.80 -21.19 3.30
C GLN A 343 -18.06 -20.38 3.63
N ARG A 344 -17.85 -19.16 4.11
CA ARG A 344 -18.96 -18.20 4.27
C ARG A 344 -19.49 -17.78 2.91
N GLU A 345 -20.69 -17.21 2.92
CA GLU A 345 -21.22 -16.55 1.72
C GLU A 345 -20.45 -15.24 1.47
N GLU A 346 -20.27 -14.43 2.52
CA GLU A 346 -19.64 -13.12 2.46
C GLU A 346 -18.44 -12.99 3.41
N PRO A 347 -17.41 -12.20 3.05
CA PRO A 347 -16.33 -11.83 3.94
C PRO A 347 -16.81 -11.10 5.19
N ARG A 348 -16.09 -11.29 6.30
CA ARG A 348 -16.29 -10.45 7.49
C ARG A 348 -15.90 -9.00 7.21
N GLY A 349 -16.39 -8.10 8.06
CA GLY A 349 -15.98 -6.70 8.04
C GLY A 349 -16.79 -5.81 7.09
N CYS A 350 -17.91 -6.29 6.54
CA CYS A 350 -18.90 -5.41 5.91
C CYS A 350 -19.70 -4.64 6.98
N VAL A 351 -19.08 -3.60 7.53
CA VAL A 351 -19.72 -2.68 8.49
C VAL A 351 -20.13 -1.39 7.81
N SER A 352 -21.02 -0.62 8.43
CA SER A 352 -21.61 0.59 7.83
C SER A 352 -20.58 1.66 7.47
N TRP A 353 -19.45 1.72 8.18
CA TRP A 353 -18.38 2.71 7.95
C TRP A 353 -17.27 2.24 6.99
N HIS A 354 -17.15 0.95 6.66
CA HIS A 354 -16.17 0.54 5.66
C HIS A 354 -16.67 0.86 4.26
N PRO A 355 -15.82 1.33 3.36
CA PRO A 355 -16.22 1.53 1.98
C PRO A 355 -16.49 0.19 1.28
N GLY A 356 -17.58 0.15 0.53
CA GLY A 356 -17.88 -0.97 -0.35
C GLY A 356 -16.93 -1.05 -1.54
N TRP A 357 -16.93 -2.20 -2.24
CA TRP A 357 -16.04 -2.43 -3.38
C TRP A 357 -16.23 -1.42 -4.52
N ARG A 358 -17.44 -0.89 -4.74
CA ARG A 358 -17.70 0.13 -5.78
C ARG A 358 -16.97 1.44 -5.48
N TYR A 359 -16.93 1.83 -4.21
CA TYR A 359 -16.18 3.01 -3.79
C TYR A 359 -14.67 2.79 -3.92
N HIS A 360 -14.17 1.62 -3.53
CA HIS A 360 -12.78 1.25 -3.79
C HIS A 360 -12.45 1.28 -5.29
N LYS A 361 -13.33 0.74 -6.14
CA LYS A 361 -13.18 0.79 -7.59
C LYS A 361 -13.10 2.23 -8.07
N TYR A 362 -14.01 3.11 -7.65
CA TYR A 362 -13.95 4.54 -7.95
C TYR A 362 -12.63 5.19 -7.53
N ARG A 363 -12.18 5.00 -6.28
CA ARG A 363 -10.89 5.53 -5.82
C ARG A 363 -9.71 4.98 -6.63
N GLY A 364 -9.75 3.70 -6.98
CA GLY A 364 -8.75 3.07 -7.85
C GLY A 364 -8.74 3.66 -9.27
N ARG A 365 -9.91 3.95 -9.84
CA ARG A 365 -10.04 4.61 -11.15
C ARG A 365 -9.52 6.04 -11.12
N VAL A 366 -9.82 6.80 -10.06
CA VAL A 366 -9.31 8.16 -9.87
C VAL A 366 -7.78 8.16 -9.73
N LEU A 367 -7.22 7.20 -9.00
CA LEU A 367 -5.77 7.02 -8.90
C LEU A 367 -5.14 6.66 -10.25
N ALA A 368 -5.70 5.69 -10.98
CA ALA A 368 -5.21 5.32 -12.31
C ALA A 368 -5.25 6.51 -13.27
N TYR A 369 -6.36 7.27 -13.26
CA TYR A 369 -6.49 8.50 -14.06
C TYR A 369 -5.37 9.50 -13.74
N TYR A 370 -5.09 9.73 -12.45
CA TYR A 370 -4.03 10.65 -12.03
C TYR A 370 -2.64 10.23 -12.54
N VAL A 371 -2.28 8.95 -12.38
CA VAL A 371 -0.99 8.40 -12.86
C VAL A 371 -0.91 8.51 -14.38
N LEU A 372 -1.98 8.19 -15.11
CA LEU A 372 -2.02 8.28 -16.57
C LEU A 372 -1.91 9.72 -17.07
N MET A 373 -2.53 10.69 -16.39
CA MET A 373 -2.36 12.11 -16.69
C MET A 373 -0.92 12.58 -16.51
N ALA A 374 -0.25 12.12 -15.44
CA ALA A 374 1.16 12.43 -15.20
C ALA A 374 2.07 11.77 -16.25
N LEU A 375 1.79 10.52 -16.64
CA LEU A 375 2.50 9.82 -17.72
C LEU A 375 2.36 10.56 -19.05
N ARG A 376 1.12 10.95 -19.41
CA ARG A 376 0.82 11.72 -20.61
C ARG A 376 1.62 13.01 -20.66
N ASN A 377 1.64 13.77 -19.57
CA ASN A 377 2.42 15.00 -19.46
C ASN A 377 3.93 14.75 -19.64
N GLY A 378 4.46 13.66 -19.09
CA GLY A 378 5.85 13.24 -19.32
C GLY A 378 6.13 12.96 -20.79
N LEU A 379 5.26 12.17 -21.45
CA LEU A 379 5.39 11.84 -22.88
C LEU A 379 5.28 13.08 -23.78
N GLU A 380 4.44 14.06 -23.44
CA GLU A 380 4.34 15.33 -24.17
C GLU A 380 5.62 16.18 -24.03
N ILE A 381 6.25 16.19 -22.85
CA ILE A 381 7.57 16.81 -22.65
C ILE A 381 8.59 16.11 -23.54
N TRP A 382 8.62 14.77 -23.51
CA TRP A 382 9.55 13.99 -24.32
C TRP A 382 9.35 14.23 -25.82
N GLN A 383 8.10 14.25 -26.30
CA GLN A 383 7.78 14.57 -27.68
C GLN A 383 8.29 15.97 -28.07
N THR A 384 8.04 16.95 -27.21
CA THR A 384 8.45 18.34 -27.44
C THR A 384 9.97 18.47 -27.54
N GLN A 385 10.72 17.84 -26.65
CA GLN A 385 12.19 17.87 -26.66
C GLN A 385 12.77 17.10 -27.86
N THR A 386 12.19 15.94 -28.19
CA THR A 386 12.57 15.16 -29.38
C THR A 386 12.42 15.99 -30.66
N ASN A 387 11.31 16.74 -30.79
CA ASN A 387 11.06 17.65 -31.91
C ASN A 387 12.05 18.82 -31.97
N GLN A 388 12.71 19.16 -30.86
CA GLN A 388 13.76 20.18 -30.78
C GLN A 388 15.16 19.62 -31.07
N GLY A 389 15.28 18.31 -31.32
CA GLY A 389 16.55 17.63 -31.58
C GLY A 389 17.29 17.17 -30.33
N ASP A 390 16.65 17.22 -29.15
CA ASP A 390 17.22 16.74 -27.89
C ASP A 390 17.04 15.22 -27.77
N ILE A 391 17.95 14.48 -28.41
CA ILE A 391 17.92 13.02 -28.50
C ILE A 391 19.33 12.48 -28.21
N PRO A 392 19.52 11.65 -27.17
CA PRO A 392 18.54 11.24 -26.16
C PRO A 392 17.99 12.40 -25.31
N LEU A 393 16.86 12.19 -24.65
CA LEU A 393 16.23 13.18 -23.78
C LEU A 393 17.18 13.66 -22.67
N ASP A 394 17.35 14.97 -22.52
CA ASP A 394 18.17 15.59 -21.46
C ASP A 394 17.77 15.09 -20.06
N GLY A 395 18.78 14.76 -19.26
CA GLY A 395 18.63 14.25 -17.89
C GLY A 395 17.76 15.14 -17.00
N LYS A 396 17.71 16.45 -17.20
CA LYS A 396 16.87 17.37 -16.39
C LYS A 396 15.37 17.04 -16.43
N HIS A 397 14.91 16.26 -17.41
CA HIS A 397 13.50 15.90 -17.58
C HIS A 397 13.10 14.58 -16.92
N TRP A 398 14.07 13.70 -16.62
CA TRP A 398 13.80 12.34 -16.15
C TRP A 398 14.75 11.83 -15.04
N HIS A 399 15.84 12.55 -14.74
CA HIS A 399 16.76 12.19 -13.65
C HIS A 399 16.11 12.42 -12.29
N LEU A 400 16.30 11.47 -11.37
CA LEU A 400 15.69 11.49 -10.04
C LEU A 400 16.64 11.93 -8.93
N THR A 401 17.95 11.90 -9.15
CA THR A 401 18.96 12.30 -8.16
C THR A 401 18.72 13.73 -7.64
N PRO A 402 18.49 14.76 -8.47
CA PRO A 402 18.22 16.11 -7.96
C PRO A 402 16.96 16.16 -7.08
N ILE A 403 15.94 15.39 -7.46
CA ILE A 403 14.67 15.28 -6.74
C ILE A 403 14.91 14.61 -5.37
N TYR A 404 15.59 13.46 -5.35
CA TYR A 404 15.91 12.73 -4.12
C TYR A 404 16.82 13.53 -3.18
N GLU A 405 17.81 14.26 -3.71
CA GLU A 405 18.66 15.12 -2.88
C GLU A 405 17.88 16.33 -2.32
N SER A 406 16.90 16.85 -3.05
CA SER A 406 15.99 17.88 -2.52
C SER A 406 15.18 17.37 -1.32
N PHE A 407 14.76 16.10 -1.38
CA PHE A 407 13.99 15.47 -0.29
C PHE A 407 14.85 15.12 0.92
N LYS A 408 16.11 14.70 0.72
CA LYS A 408 17.05 14.48 1.82
C LYS A 408 17.45 15.78 2.52
N SER A 409 17.52 16.88 1.78
CA SER A 409 17.96 18.17 2.32
C SER A 409 16.83 18.97 2.99
N ALA A 410 15.56 18.82 2.55
CA ALA A 410 14.45 19.59 3.10
C ALA A 410 14.25 19.40 4.62
N PRO A 411 14.18 18.18 5.20
CA PRO A 411 13.94 18.00 6.62
C PRO A 411 15.08 18.46 7.54
N ARG A 412 16.33 18.49 7.04
CA ARG A 412 17.50 18.98 7.81
C ARG A 412 17.40 20.47 8.12
N SER A 413 16.61 21.20 7.34
CA SER A 413 16.45 22.65 7.46
C SER A 413 15.25 23.05 8.30
N THR A 414 14.29 22.15 8.55
CA THR A 414 13.01 22.53 9.13
C THR A 414 13.00 22.29 10.63
N SER A 415 12.70 23.37 11.37
CA SER A 415 12.25 23.32 12.76
C SER A 415 10.96 22.50 12.94
N LEU A 416 10.40 21.95 11.86
CA LEU A 416 9.22 21.11 11.87
C LEU A 416 9.47 19.84 12.68
N CYS A 417 10.56 19.10 12.46
CA CYS A 417 10.78 17.87 13.24
C CYS A 417 11.01 18.18 14.73
N GLU A 418 11.77 19.23 15.03
CA GLU A 418 11.95 19.69 16.41
C GLU A 418 10.59 20.05 17.03
N ARG A 419 9.87 21.04 16.47
CA ARG A 419 8.57 21.50 16.99
C ARG A 419 7.55 20.38 17.16
N THR A 420 7.55 19.44 16.21
CA THR A 420 6.62 18.31 16.17
C THR A 420 6.91 17.32 17.32
N VAL A 421 8.17 16.88 17.47
CA VAL A 421 8.49 15.93 18.54
C VAL A 421 8.28 16.56 19.92
N TRP A 422 8.47 17.88 20.07
CA TRP A 422 8.25 18.58 21.35
C TRP A 422 6.77 18.56 21.80
N SER A 423 5.80 18.77 20.90
CA SER A 423 4.39 18.85 21.28
C SER A 423 3.68 17.51 21.40
N VAL A 424 4.22 16.42 20.83
CA VAL A 424 3.73 15.05 21.10
C VAL A 424 3.87 14.67 22.57
N PHE A 425 4.93 15.13 23.22
CA PHE A 425 5.30 14.73 24.57
C PHE A 425 5.07 15.85 25.59
N ASP A 426 4.01 16.66 25.41
CA ASP A 426 3.64 17.78 26.27
C ASP A 426 3.24 17.28 27.67
N TYR A 427 4.24 16.78 28.40
CA TYR A 427 4.25 16.64 29.82
C TYR A 427 4.32 18.05 30.39
N PRO A 428 3.51 18.37 31.41
CA PRO A 428 3.44 19.72 31.98
C PRO A 428 4.75 20.22 32.60
N ASP A 429 5.82 19.43 32.55
CA ASP A 429 7.14 19.76 33.07
C ASP A 429 8.17 19.78 31.93
N GLU A 430 8.31 20.95 31.29
CA GLU A 430 9.34 21.22 30.27
C GLU A 430 10.77 20.86 30.76
N SER A 431 11.00 20.81 32.08
CA SER A 431 12.33 20.56 32.65
C SER A 431 12.82 19.11 32.47
N LEU A 432 11.91 18.15 32.32
CA LEU A 432 12.26 16.73 32.09
C LEU A 432 12.77 16.48 30.66
N TYR A 433 12.39 17.32 29.69
CA TYR A 433 12.70 17.10 28.27
C TYR A 433 13.62 18.15 27.65
N LYS A 434 13.73 19.37 28.21
CA LYS A 434 14.69 20.40 27.74
C LYS A 434 16.17 19.97 27.72
N GLY A 435 16.50 18.78 28.24
CA GLY A 435 17.81 18.13 28.09
C GLY A 435 17.79 16.73 27.46
N SER A 436 16.64 16.21 27.03
CA SER A 436 16.56 14.85 26.51
C SER A 436 17.09 14.82 25.06
N ARG A 437 18.27 14.22 24.87
CA ARG A 437 18.88 13.99 23.55
C ARG A 437 18.02 13.11 22.62
N GLY A 438 17.01 12.42 23.16
CA GLY A 438 16.18 11.45 22.44
C GLY A 438 15.33 12.06 21.33
N SER A 439 14.70 13.22 21.54
CA SER A 439 13.81 13.83 20.53
C SER A 439 14.56 14.30 19.28
N GLN A 440 15.71 14.95 19.47
CA GLN A 440 16.59 15.36 18.36
C GLN A 440 17.20 14.16 17.63
N ARG A 441 17.43 13.05 18.32
CA ARG A 441 17.97 11.82 17.71
C ARG A 441 16.96 11.17 16.78
N ILE A 442 15.69 11.08 17.20
CA ILE A 442 14.63 10.51 16.35
C ILE A 442 14.56 11.25 15.01
N CYS A 443 14.64 12.59 15.02
CA CYS A 443 14.64 13.40 13.81
C CYS A 443 15.89 13.28 12.91
N LYS A 444 16.99 12.70 13.40
CA LYS A 444 18.29 12.70 12.72
C LYS A 444 18.74 11.30 12.29
N MET A 445 18.05 10.27 12.76
CA MET A 445 18.45 8.88 12.59
C MET A 445 17.50 8.17 11.64
N ARG A 446 18.06 7.55 10.60
CA ARG A 446 17.32 6.62 9.78
C ARG A 446 16.87 5.42 10.63
N ARG A 447 15.65 4.96 10.40
CA ARG A 447 15.06 3.84 11.15
C ARG A 447 14.82 2.67 10.22
N HIS A 448 15.20 1.50 10.71
CA HIS A 448 14.86 0.22 10.15
C HIS A 448 13.72 -0.36 10.97
N GLY A 449 12.93 -1.20 10.33
CA GLY A 449 11.85 -1.87 10.99
C GLY A 449 11.44 -3.10 10.22
N ILE A 450 10.92 -4.04 10.98
CA ILE A 450 10.38 -5.30 10.49
C ILE A 450 9.03 -5.49 11.15
N THR A 451 8.11 -6.03 10.37
CA THR A 451 6.81 -6.49 10.80
C THR A 451 6.76 -8.00 10.81
N GLU A 452 5.74 -8.56 11.45
CA GLU A 452 5.45 -9.99 11.39
C GLU A 452 5.38 -10.48 9.93
N TYR A 453 4.77 -9.67 9.06
CA TYR A 453 4.76 -9.88 7.63
C TYR A 453 5.52 -8.73 7.01
N THR A 454 6.84 -8.88 6.82
CA THR A 454 7.65 -7.86 6.14
C THR A 454 7.65 -8.19 4.63
N PRO A 455 6.86 -7.47 3.84
CA PRO A 455 6.43 -7.86 2.50
C PRO A 455 7.53 -7.79 1.43
N THR A 456 8.38 -6.77 1.46
CA THR A 456 9.11 -6.37 0.24
C THR A 456 10.61 -6.68 0.25
N ARG A 457 11.19 -7.19 1.36
CA ARG A 457 12.65 -7.35 1.49
C ARG A 457 13.19 -8.59 2.21
N GLY A 458 12.38 -9.65 2.29
CA GLY A 458 12.94 -11.00 2.43
C GLY A 458 13.23 -11.50 3.84
N GLU A 459 12.96 -10.71 4.89
CA GLU A 459 13.00 -11.20 6.27
C GLU A 459 11.89 -10.59 7.10
N SER A 460 11.05 -11.45 7.64
CA SER A 460 10.02 -11.09 8.63
C SER A 460 10.57 -11.16 10.06
N ILE A 461 9.82 -10.68 11.06
CA ILE A 461 10.12 -10.99 12.48
C ILE A 461 10.23 -12.52 12.65
N GLY A 462 9.34 -13.26 11.96
CA GLY A 462 9.53 -14.64 11.47
C GLY A 462 10.94 -15.21 11.47
N ASP A 463 11.74 -14.59 10.63
CA ASP A 463 13.01 -15.12 10.17
C ASP A 463 14.15 -14.79 11.12
N ARG A 464 13.96 -13.79 11.99
CA ARG A 464 14.96 -13.27 12.93
C ARG A 464 14.81 -13.81 14.35
N LEU A 465 13.79 -14.62 14.59
CA LEU A 465 13.55 -15.24 15.87
C LEU A 465 14.35 -16.52 16.04
N VAL A 466 15.17 -16.57 17.10
CA VAL A 466 16.14 -17.66 17.33
C VAL A 466 15.47 -18.85 18.04
N ASN A 467 14.64 -18.57 19.05
CA ASN A 467 14.10 -19.59 19.98
C ASN A 467 12.58 -19.77 19.85
N VAL A 468 12.04 -19.63 18.64
CA VAL A 468 10.60 -19.84 18.36
C VAL A 468 10.40 -21.07 17.52
N GLN A 469 9.52 -21.95 17.98
CA GLN A 469 9.07 -23.07 17.16
C GLN A 469 8.24 -22.52 16.00
N LYS A 470 8.86 -22.49 14.81
CA LYS A 470 8.14 -22.21 13.56
C LYS A 470 7.12 -23.33 13.35
N PRO A 471 5.84 -23.02 13.06
CA PRO A 471 4.87 -24.04 12.72
C PRO A 471 5.37 -24.81 11.50
N LYS A 472 4.93 -26.06 11.37
CA LYS A 472 5.03 -26.72 10.07
C LYS A 472 4.19 -25.89 9.10
N ARG A 473 4.82 -25.32 8.07
CA ARG A 473 4.10 -24.59 7.02
C ARG A 473 3.03 -25.51 6.45
N LYS A 474 1.77 -25.13 6.63
CA LYS A 474 0.67 -25.81 5.96
C LYS A 474 0.82 -25.62 4.46
N LYS A 475 0.40 -26.61 3.67
CA LYS A 475 0.35 -26.46 2.21
C LYS A 475 -0.77 -25.47 1.85
N GLU A 476 -0.50 -24.58 0.90
CA GLU A 476 -1.55 -23.73 0.31
C GLU A 476 -2.65 -24.62 -0.29
N LEU A 477 -3.91 -24.18 -0.17
CA LEU A 477 -5.05 -24.87 -0.78
C LEU A 477 -4.88 -25.02 -2.30
N TYR A 478 -4.30 -24.01 -2.95
CA TYR A 478 -3.93 -24.00 -4.37
C TYR A 478 -2.82 -22.97 -4.63
N GLU A 479 -2.02 -23.22 -5.67
CA GLU A 479 -0.99 -22.32 -6.18
C GLU A 479 -1.57 -21.33 -7.22
N GLY A 480 -0.91 -20.17 -7.40
CA GLY A 480 -1.27 -19.16 -8.40
C GLY A 480 -2.20 -18.06 -7.86
N PRO A 481 -2.75 -17.14 -8.68
CA PRO A 481 -3.63 -16.06 -8.20
C PRO A 481 -5.03 -16.57 -7.82
N ASP A 482 -5.75 -15.79 -7.02
CA ASP A 482 -7.17 -16.07 -6.72
C ASP A 482 -8.01 -16.01 -8.00
N GLU A 483 -9.09 -16.81 -8.06
CA GLU A 483 -10.10 -16.57 -9.10
C GLU A 483 -10.65 -15.16 -8.94
N PHE A 484 -10.73 -14.47 -10.07
CA PHE A 484 -11.21 -13.11 -10.07
C PHE A 484 -12.73 -13.11 -9.83
N VAL A 485 -13.21 -12.34 -8.84
CA VAL A 485 -14.65 -12.15 -8.61
C VAL A 485 -15.25 -11.42 -9.80
N MET A 486 -15.83 -12.19 -10.72
CA MET A 486 -16.32 -11.73 -12.01
C MET A 486 -17.27 -10.54 -11.85
N ASP A 487 -18.23 -10.58 -10.92
CA ASP A 487 -19.27 -9.54 -10.80
C ASP A 487 -18.75 -8.11 -10.63
N SER A 488 -17.62 -7.94 -9.94
CA SER A 488 -16.98 -6.64 -9.76
C SER A 488 -16.34 -6.05 -11.03
N ASN A 489 -16.08 -6.91 -12.02
CA ASN A 489 -15.40 -6.59 -13.27
C ASN A 489 -16.19 -6.99 -14.53
N ILE A 490 -17.40 -7.55 -14.40
CA ILE A 490 -18.29 -7.77 -15.55
C ILE A 490 -18.69 -6.41 -16.09
N VAL A 491 -18.18 -6.12 -17.27
CA VAL A 491 -18.61 -5.04 -18.15
C VAL A 491 -19.87 -5.52 -18.84
N GLU A 492 -21.01 -4.85 -18.63
CA GLU A 492 -22.25 -5.20 -19.30
C GLU A 492 -22.15 -4.93 -20.81
N VAL A 493 -23.03 -5.54 -21.60
CA VAL A 493 -23.04 -5.31 -23.04
C VAL A 493 -23.31 -3.83 -23.31
N GLY A 494 -22.39 -3.18 -24.02
CA GLY A 494 -22.45 -1.74 -24.29
C GLY A 494 -21.71 -0.86 -23.28
N ASP A 495 -21.28 -1.39 -22.15
CA ASP A 495 -20.41 -0.68 -21.22
C ASP A 495 -18.95 -0.64 -21.75
N VAL A 496 -18.19 0.32 -21.23
CA VAL A 496 -16.77 0.48 -21.55
C VAL A 496 -15.92 -0.42 -20.67
N ASP A 497 -15.12 -1.28 -21.30
CA ASP A 497 -14.09 -2.07 -20.61
C ASP A 497 -12.77 -1.31 -20.59
N VAL A 498 -12.58 -0.53 -19.52
CA VAL A 498 -11.36 0.27 -19.33
C VAL A 498 -10.11 -0.60 -19.24
N VAL A 499 -10.20 -1.82 -18.70
CA VAL A 499 -9.03 -2.70 -18.59
C VAL A 499 -8.65 -3.25 -19.97
N SER A 500 -9.65 -3.58 -20.81
CA SER A 500 -9.43 -3.94 -22.20
C SER A 500 -8.81 -2.80 -23.02
N LEU A 501 -9.28 -1.56 -22.83
CA LEU A 501 -8.66 -0.36 -23.44
C LEU A 501 -7.21 -0.20 -23.02
N ALA A 502 -6.93 -0.33 -21.72
CA ALA A 502 -5.57 -0.25 -21.17
C ALA A 502 -4.65 -1.36 -21.70
N SER A 503 -5.22 -2.52 -22.04
CA SER A 503 -4.53 -3.65 -22.67
C SER A 503 -4.37 -3.50 -24.19
N GLY A 504 -4.80 -2.36 -24.76
CA GLY A 504 -4.64 -2.04 -26.18
C GLY A 504 -5.72 -2.61 -27.10
N TYR A 505 -6.78 -3.21 -26.57
CA TYR A 505 -7.90 -3.75 -27.35
C TYR A 505 -9.02 -2.72 -27.57
N ASP A 506 -9.94 -3.02 -28.49
CA ASP A 506 -11.17 -2.25 -28.71
C ASP A 506 -12.13 -2.49 -27.53
N GLY A 507 -12.03 -1.66 -26.49
CA GLY A 507 -12.72 -1.86 -25.21
C GLY A 507 -14.22 -1.57 -25.19
N ILE A 508 -14.91 -1.76 -26.31
CA ILE A 508 -16.37 -1.83 -26.33
C ILE A 508 -16.75 -3.27 -26.01
N GLY A 509 -17.50 -3.48 -24.92
CA GLY A 509 -18.00 -4.80 -24.53
C GLY A 509 -18.85 -5.41 -25.63
N ARG A 510 -18.22 -6.20 -26.52
CA ARG A 510 -18.93 -7.11 -27.43
C ARG A 510 -19.51 -8.18 -26.52
N GLY A 511 -20.84 -8.20 -26.36
CA GLY A 511 -21.57 -8.92 -25.31
C GLY A 511 -21.47 -10.45 -25.28
N GLY A 512 -20.28 -11.02 -25.37
CA GLY A 512 -19.99 -12.42 -25.16
C GLY A 512 -19.20 -12.60 -23.87
N SER A 513 -19.79 -13.30 -22.89
CA SER A 513 -19.22 -13.64 -21.59
C SER A 513 -17.91 -14.46 -21.60
N GLY A 514 -17.16 -14.52 -22.71
CA GLY A 514 -16.13 -15.54 -22.93
C GLY A 514 -14.69 -15.06 -23.16
N VAL A 515 -14.45 -13.81 -23.56
CA VAL A 515 -13.10 -13.42 -24.04
C VAL A 515 -12.19 -12.95 -22.90
N GLY A 516 -12.72 -12.18 -21.94
CA GLY A 516 -11.95 -11.70 -20.79
C GLY A 516 -11.45 -12.83 -19.86
N GLY A 517 -12.26 -13.89 -19.68
CA GLY A 517 -11.89 -15.03 -18.84
C GLY A 517 -10.85 -15.97 -19.47
N LYS A 518 -10.89 -16.16 -20.79
CA LYS A 518 -9.94 -17.05 -21.48
C LYS A 518 -8.57 -16.44 -21.71
N ILE A 519 -8.49 -15.15 -22.06
CA ILE A 519 -7.20 -14.47 -22.26
C ILE A 519 -6.43 -14.41 -20.92
N ARG A 520 -7.11 -14.00 -19.83
CA ARG A 520 -6.49 -13.86 -18.50
C ARG A 520 -6.04 -15.17 -17.86
N SER A 521 -6.79 -16.26 -18.02
CA SER A 521 -6.40 -17.58 -17.49
C SER A 521 -5.20 -18.17 -18.24
N SER A 522 -5.05 -17.87 -19.54
CA SER A 522 -3.95 -18.40 -20.36
C SER A 522 -2.61 -17.72 -20.12
N GLU A 523 -2.57 -16.41 -19.86
CA GLU A 523 -1.34 -15.69 -19.51
C GLU A 523 -0.84 -16.02 -18.10
N SER A 524 -1.75 -16.17 -17.12
CA SER A 524 -1.38 -16.57 -15.76
C SER A 524 -0.85 -18.01 -15.71
N ARG A 525 -1.40 -18.95 -16.50
CA ARG A 525 -0.92 -20.34 -16.54
C ARG A 525 0.46 -20.52 -17.22
N ARG A 526 0.91 -19.58 -18.06
CA ARG A 526 2.17 -19.74 -18.81
C ARG A 526 3.42 -19.31 -18.06
N LEU A 527 3.28 -18.62 -16.92
CA LEU A 527 4.41 -18.09 -16.16
C LEU A 527 5.00 -19.04 -15.11
N GLU A 528 4.33 -20.15 -14.75
CA GLU A 528 4.75 -20.97 -13.59
C GLU A 528 4.59 -22.48 -13.83
N GLN A 529 5.47 -23.07 -14.66
CA GLN A 529 5.64 -24.54 -14.66
C GLN A 529 7.12 -24.91 -14.52
N SER A 530 7.54 -25.25 -13.31
CA SER A 530 8.33 -26.46 -13.02
C SER A 530 8.82 -26.51 -11.57
N THR A 531 8.20 -27.35 -10.74
CA THR A 531 8.92 -28.25 -9.83
C THR A 531 8.06 -29.51 -9.56
N PRO A 532 8.66 -30.70 -9.38
CA PRO A 532 7.91 -31.92 -9.07
C PRO A 532 7.46 -31.95 -7.60
N GLU A 533 6.19 -32.27 -7.35
CA GLU A 533 5.64 -32.45 -6.01
C GLU A 533 6.16 -33.74 -5.33
N PRO A 534 6.51 -33.71 -4.03
CA PRO A 534 6.64 -34.90 -3.20
C PRO A 534 5.26 -35.45 -2.77
N PRO A 535 5.16 -36.76 -2.46
CA PRO A 535 3.89 -37.39 -2.09
C PRO A 535 3.35 -36.90 -0.73
N PRO A 536 2.01 -36.87 -0.56
CA PRO A 536 1.38 -36.42 0.67
C PRO A 536 1.60 -37.41 1.83
N GLU A 537 2.20 -36.96 2.93
CA GLU A 537 2.20 -37.68 4.20
C GLU A 537 0.86 -37.49 4.92
N SER A 538 0.31 -38.57 5.48
CA SER A 538 -0.99 -38.56 6.16
C SER A 538 -0.91 -37.88 7.52
N GLU A 539 -1.55 -36.73 7.67
CA GLU A 539 -1.72 -36.03 8.94
C GLU A 539 -2.97 -36.54 9.68
N SER A 540 -2.78 -37.34 10.73
CA SER A 540 -3.76 -37.46 11.80
C SER A 540 -3.03 -37.74 13.11
N ASN A 541 -2.70 -36.68 13.84
CA ASN A 541 -2.57 -36.64 15.30
C ASN A 541 -2.19 -35.21 15.70
N LEU A 542 -3.12 -34.47 16.31
CA LEU A 542 -2.78 -33.25 17.03
C LEU A 542 -1.82 -33.63 18.17
N PRO A 543 -0.60 -33.08 18.23
CA PRO A 543 0.34 -33.41 19.27
C PRO A 543 -0.24 -32.98 20.62
N THR A 544 -0.23 -33.90 21.57
CA THR A 544 -0.38 -33.57 22.98
C THR A 544 0.73 -32.57 23.32
N VAL A 545 0.37 -31.35 23.71
CA VAL A 545 1.28 -30.20 23.85
C VAL A 545 2.26 -30.46 25.00
N GLU A 546 3.39 -31.14 24.70
CA GLU A 546 4.55 -31.26 25.60
C GLU A 546 5.63 -30.21 25.32
N SER A 547 5.44 -29.29 24.35
CA SER A 547 6.40 -28.19 24.15
C SER A 547 6.10 -27.00 25.07
N LEU A 548 6.93 -26.89 26.11
CA LEU A 548 7.24 -25.64 26.80
C LEU A 548 8.05 -24.76 25.83
N GLY A 549 7.51 -23.63 25.36
CA GLY A 549 8.22 -22.78 24.40
C GLY A 549 7.42 -21.62 23.80
N TRP A 550 8.07 -20.84 22.94
CA TRP A 550 7.43 -19.83 22.10
C TRP A 550 6.97 -20.46 20.79
N THR A 551 5.71 -20.23 20.42
CA THR A 551 5.13 -20.73 19.17
C THR A 551 4.39 -19.60 18.45
N TYR A 552 4.39 -19.62 17.13
CA TYR A 552 3.56 -18.69 16.35
C TYR A 552 2.07 -18.95 16.60
N LEU A 553 1.32 -17.86 16.73
CA LEU A 553 -0.12 -17.86 16.77
C LEU A 553 -0.65 -17.37 15.43
N ARG A 554 -1.54 -18.14 14.79
CA ARG A 554 -2.23 -17.76 13.55
C ARG A 554 -1.28 -17.41 12.39
N GLU A 555 -0.22 -18.20 12.20
CA GLU A 555 0.59 -18.10 10.98
C GLU A 555 -0.31 -18.28 9.76
N ARG A 556 -0.19 -17.34 8.81
CA ARG A 556 -0.95 -17.37 7.57
C ARG A 556 -0.23 -18.21 6.53
N VAL A 557 -1.01 -19.00 5.81
CA VAL A 557 -0.50 -19.86 4.74
C VAL A 557 -0.34 -19.04 3.46
N GLY A 558 0.82 -19.17 2.80
CA GLY A 558 1.16 -18.48 1.55
C GLY A 558 1.88 -17.14 1.71
N PRO A 559 2.47 -16.58 0.64
CA PRO A 559 3.12 -15.26 0.62
C PRO A 559 2.16 -14.13 0.99
N CYS A 560 2.28 -13.65 2.23
CA CYS A 560 1.58 -12.47 2.75
C CYS A 560 2.42 -11.18 2.55
N ASP A 561 2.77 -10.87 1.31
CA ASP A 561 3.64 -9.75 0.95
C ASP A 561 2.90 -8.47 0.49
N GLY A 562 1.59 -8.40 0.69
CA GLY A 562 0.70 -7.38 0.18
C GLY A 562 0.59 -7.28 -1.33
N SER A 563 1.32 -8.07 -2.13
CA SER A 563 1.31 -7.91 -3.57
C SER A 563 -0.07 -8.25 -4.13
N THR A 564 -0.50 -7.65 -5.25
CA THR A 564 -1.76 -8.04 -5.93
C THR A 564 -1.81 -9.51 -6.39
N SER A 565 -0.66 -10.21 -6.35
CA SER A 565 -0.49 -11.65 -6.60
C SER A 565 -0.35 -12.47 -5.31
N SER A 566 -0.43 -11.83 -4.15
CA SER A 566 -0.33 -12.46 -2.84
C SER A 566 -1.40 -13.53 -2.68
N THR A 567 -1.00 -14.69 -2.18
CA THR A 567 -1.86 -15.85 -1.92
C THR A 567 -2.10 -16.01 -0.41
N CYS A 568 -2.08 -14.89 0.31
CA CYS A 568 -2.12 -14.86 1.75
C CYS A 568 -3.39 -15.53 2.30
N ASN A 569 -3.18 -16.37 3.33
CA ASN A 569 -4.23 -17.00 4.12
C ASN A 569 -5.09 -18.03 3.34
N ARG A 570 -4.44 -18.80 2.44
CA ARG A 570 -5.04 -19.94 1.72
C ARG A 570 -4.92 -21.26 2.47
N ASP A 571 -5.30 -21.25 3.74
CA ASP A 571 -5.39 -22.47 4.54
C ASP A 571 -6.68 -23.24 4.20
N THR A 572 -6.62 -24.57 4.20
CA THR A 572 -7.80 -25.44 4.05
C THR A 572 -8.84 -25.22 5.14
N ASP A 573 -8.39 -24.72 6.28
CA ASP A 573 -9.19 -24.53 7.50
C ASP A 573 -9.70 -23.09 7.66
N TYR A 574 -9.50 -22.22 6.67
CA TYR A 574 -9.97 -20.84 6.76
C TYR A 574 -11.39 -20.70 6.23
N GLU A 575 -12.26 -19.99 6.95
CA GLU A 575 -13.69 -19.83 6.59
C GLU A 575 -13.95 -18.85 5.43
N CYS A 576 -12.91 -18.16 4.95
CA CYS A 576 -13.01 -17.20 3.86
C CYS A 576 -11.71 -17.06 3.05
N VAL A 577 -11.40 -18.07 2.22
CA VAL A 577 -10.12 -18.17 1.50
C VAL A 577 -9.85 -16.94 0.62
N LEU A 578 -10.86 -16.43 -0.09
CA LEU A 578 -10.73 -15.26 -0.98
C LEU A 578 -10.71 -13.90 -0.25
N TYR A 579 -10.75 -13.89 1.08
CA TYR A 579 -10.61 -12.64 1.81
C TYR A 579 -9.26 -12.01 1.48
N GLY A 580 -8.17 -12.78 1.61
CA GLY A 580 -6.81 -12.39 1.20
C GLY A 580 -6.23 -11.15 1.88
N ILE A 581 -6.99 -10.43 2.71
CA ILE A 581 -6.58 -9.17 3.34
C ILE A 581 -5.53 -9.42 4.40
N HIS A 582 -4.47 -8.61 4.40
CA HIS A 582 -3.27 -8.67 5.25
C HIS A 582 -3.53 -8.11 6.68
N ASP A 583 -4.75 -8.28 7.17
CA ASP A 583 -5.23 -7.73 8.46
C ASP A 583 -5.00 -8.66 9.65
N GLY A 584 -4.79 -9.95 9.38
CA GLY A 584 -4.63 -10.95 10.42
C GLY A 584 -3.30 -10.76 11.12
N GLN A 585 -3.39 -10.23 12.34
CA GLN A 585 -2.32 -10.27 13.31
C GLN A 585 -2.09 -11.75 13.64
N GLY A 586 -0.90 -12.25 13.31
CA GLY A 586 -0.41 -13.37 14.06
C GLY A 586 0.19 -12.86 15.36
N GLY A 587 1.11 -13.64 15.91
CA GLY A 587 1.71 -13.32 17.18
C GLY A 587 2.48 -14.50 17.73
N PHE A 588 2.84 -14.39 19.00
CA PHE A 588 3.66 -15.36 19.68
C PHE A 588 2.98 -15.76 20.97
N ILE A 589 2.68 -17.04 21.14
CA ILE A 589 2.19 -17.56 22.41
C ILE A 589 3.34 -18.26 23.13
N ALA A 590 3.50 -17.93 24.42
CA ALA A 590 4.38 -18.67 25.31
C ALA A 590 3.53 -19.72 26.05
N THR A 591 3.79 -21.00 25.82
CA THR A 591 3.11 -22.11 26.50
C THR A 591 3.92 -22.57 27.71
N GLY A 592 3.69 -21.95 28.87
CA GLY A 592 4.40 -22.24 30.13
C GLY A 592 5.65 -21.38 30.34
N PRO A 593 6.53 -21.72 31.31
CA PRO A 593 7.83 -21.08 31.48
C PRO A 593 8.66 -21.26 30.20
N THR A 594 9.02 -20.16 29.56
CA THR A 594 9.81 -20.16 28.32
C THR A 594 11.19 -19.57 28.55
N GLU A 595 12.16 -20.05 27.76
CA GLU A 595 13.39 -19.29 27.57
C GLU A 595 13.07 -17.91 26.99
N PRO A 596 13.97 -16.93 27.17
CA PRO A 596 13.72 -15.62 26.61
C PRO A 596 13.53 -15.66 25.09
N LEU A 597 12.50 -14.97 24.58
CA LEU A 597 12.35 -14.75 23.14
C LEU A 597 13.55 -13.93 22.66
N GLU A 598 14.31 -14.44 21.71
CA GLU A 598 15.49 -13.78 21.15
C GLU A 598 15.24 -13.34 19.70
N ILE A 599 15.45 -12.05 19.43
CA ILE A 599 15.31 -11.45 18.09
C ILE A 599 16.69 -10.93 17.65
N ASP A 600 17.19 -11.41 16.53
CA ASP A 600 18.41 -10.92 15.89
C ASP A 600 18.11 -9.68 15.03
N LEU A 601 18.54 -8.50 15.49
CA LEU A 601 18.43 -7.24 14.73
C LEU A 601 19.68 -6.91 13.91
N GLY A 602 20.70 -7.77 13.94
CA GLY A 602 22.02 -7.55 13.35
C GLY A 602 22.78 -6.42 14.03
N GLU A 603 23.56 -5.66 13.24
CA GLU A 603 24.33 -4.50 13.70
C GLU A 603 23.40 -3.34 14.08
N VAL A 604 23.16 -3.14 15.37
CA VAL A 604 22.43 -1.99 15.92
C VAL A 604 23.46 -1.02 16.51
N VAL A 605 23.36 0.28 16.22
CA VAL A 605 24.26 1.29 16.82
C VAL A 605 23.54 2.22 17.78
N GLY A 606 22.21 2.28 17.67
CA GLY A 606 21.32 2.93 18.62
C GLY A 606 19.87 2.71 18.19
N GLY A 607 18.92 3.14 19.01
CA GLY A 607 17.51 3.08 18.61
C GLY A 607 16.54 3.05 19.78
N PHE A 608 15.27 2.93 19.46
CA PHE A 608 14.21 2.64 20.42
C PHE A 608 13.49 1.38 19.95
N LEU A 609 13.15 0.51 20.90
CA LEU A 609 12.30 -0.64 20.63
C LEU A 609 10.87 -0.26 21.03
N SER A 610 9.95 -0.28 20.06
CA SER A 610 8.51 -0.16 20.34
C SER A 610 7.86 -1.51 20.14
N ILE A 611 7.10 -1.96 21.15
CA ILE A 611 6.34 -3.21 21.09
C ILE A 611 4.89 -2.88 21.40
N GLY A 612 4.02 -3.13 20.43
CA GLY A 612 2.57 -3.02 20.62
C GLY A 612 2.00 -4.31 21.20
N GLY A 613 1.58 -4.29 22.46
CA GLY A 613 0.92 -5.42 23.12
C GLY A 613 -0.58 -5.41 22.84
N GLY A 614 -1.12 -6.51 22.31
CA GLY A 614 -2.52 -6.61 21.90
C GLY A 614 -3.47 -6.95 23.04
N SER A 615 -4.04 -5.94 23.68
CA SER A 615 -5.35 -6.07 24.36
C SER A 615 -6.34 -4.99 23.94
N LEU A 616 -5.85 -3.77 23.67
CA LEU A 616 -6.66 -2.65 23.19
C LEU A 616 -5.90 -1.83 22.13
N PRO A 617 -6.60 -1.22 21.16
CA PRO A 617 -6.00 -0.22 20.27
C PRO A 617 -5.38 0.91 21.12
N GLY A 618 -4.04 1.05 21.08
CA GLY A 618 -3.32 2.10 21.81
C GLY A 618 -2.34 1.60 22.90
N ASP A 619 -2.32 0.31 23.24
CA ASP A 619 -1.36 -0.25 24.21
C ASP A 619 0.05 -0.45 23.57
N HIS A 620 0.71 0.65 23.23
CA HIS A 620 2.13 0.64 22.85
C HIS A 620 2.99 0.80 24.09
N ILE A 621 3.87 -0.16 24.32
CA ILE A 621 4.90 -0.03 25.33
C ILE A 621 6.16 0.49 24.63
N LEU A 622 6.52 1.76 24.91
CA LEU A 622 7.83 2.29 24.53
C LEU A 622 8.88 1.67 25.48
N LEU A 623 9.73 0.80 24.94
CA LEU A 623 10.65 0.00 25.73
C LEU A 623 12.07 0.58 25.65
N GLY A 624 12.23 1.79 26.18
CA GLY A 624 13.53 2.40 26.45
C GLY A 624 14.37 2.84 25.23
N GLU A 625 15.39 3.64 25.52
CA GLU A 625 16.43 4.07 24.57
C GLU A 625 17.62 3.11 24.66
N ILE A 626 18.06 2.58 23.51
CA ILE A 626 19.32 1.82 23.40
C ILE A 626 20.42 2.86 23.23
N VAL A 627 21.16 3.13 24.31
CA VAL A 627 22.29 4.06 24.28
C VAL A 627 23.58 3.27 24.10
N GLU A 628 24.34 3.63 23.07
CA GLU A 628 25.68 3.10 22.82
C GLU A 628 26.57 3.26 24.06
N LYS A 629 27.32 2.19 24.36
CA LYS A 629 28.19 2.08 25.53
C LYS A 629 29.39 3.04 25.36
N SER A 630 29.38 4.20 25.99
CA SER A 630 30.67 4.83 26.32
C SER A 630 31.32 3.93 27.37
N SER A 631 32.48 3.35 27.06
CA SER A 631 33.24 2.43 27.90
C SER A 631 33.12 2.74 29.41
N ASN A 632 32.52 1.83 30.18
CA ASN A 632 32.48 1.72 31.66
C ASN A 632 31.20 2.03 32.45
N SER A 633 29.98 2.09 31.87
CA SER A 633 28.75 2.07 32.69
C SER A 633 27.80 0.94 32.33
N VAL A 634 27.44 0.13 33.34
CA VAL A 634 26.36 -0.87 33.29
C VAL A 634 25.04 -0.16 33.01
N VAL A 635 24.34 -0.53 31.94
CA VAL A 635 22.94 -0.14 31.74
C VAL A 635 22.13 -0.77 32.88
N GLY A 636 21.73 0.03 33.86
CA GLY A 636 20.92 -0.45 34.98
C GLY A 636 19.60 -1.02 34.48
N SER A 637 19.22 -2.20 34.97
CA SER A 637 17.90 -2.78 34.72
C SER A 637 16.81 -1.83 35.21
N ARG A 638 16.15 -1.09 34.31
CA ARG A 638 14.95 -0.33 34.68
C ARG A 638 13.77 -1.28 34.70
N LYS A 639 13.23 -1.56 35.89
CA LYS A 639 11.88 -2.11 36.04
C LYS A 639 10.88 -1.07 35.54
N ILE A 640 10.29 -1.28 34.37
CA ILE A 640 9.15 -0.48 33.93
C ILE A 640 7.94 -1.04 34.68
N LYS A 641 7.44 -0.32 35.70
CA LYS A 641 6.17 -0.65 36.34
C LYS A 641 5.04 -0.17 35.44
N TYR A 642 4.19 -1.09 35.01
CA TYR A 642 2.93 -0.79 34.34
C TYR A 642 1.98 -0.15 35.37
N HIS A 643 1.62 1.12 35.19
CA HIS A 643 0.56 1.78 35.96
C HIS A 643 -0.72 1.75 35.11
N HIS A 644 -1.59 0.79 35.39
CA HIS A 644 -2.95 0.79 34.87
C HIS A 644 -3.79 1.73 35.74
N ASP A 645 -3.96 2.98 35.32
CA ASP A 645 -4.74 3.99 36.04
C ASP A 645 -6.26 3.84 35.75
N ALA A 646 -6.76 2.60 35.81
CA ALA A 646 -8.19 2.30 35.60
C ALA A 646 -9.06 2.59 36.84
N ASP A 647 -8.45 2.82 38.01
CA ASP A 647 -9.15 2.85 39.30
C ASP A 647 -9.71 4.23 39.70
N LYS A 648 -9.52 5.30 38.92
CA LYS A 648 -9.76 6.66 39.46
C LYS A 648 -10.99 7.44 39.01
N ASN A 649 -11.76 7.05 37.99
CA ASN A 649 -12.94 7.86 37.59
C ASN A 649 -14.04 7.05 36.88
N LEU A 650 -14.70 6.17 37.63
CA LEU A 650 -16.06 5.73 37.29
C LEU A 650 -16.98 6.23 38.39
N ASP A 651 -17.28 7.54 38.34
CA ASP A 651 -18.36 8.12 39.15
C ASP A 651 -19.67 7.84 38.41
N SER A 652 -20.51 7.02 39.04
CA SER A 652 -21.75 6.49 38.49
C SER A 652 -22.88 7.51 38.64
N SER A 653 -22.92 8.54 37.80
CA SER A 653 -24.17 9.27 37.54
C SER A 653 -24.00 10.21 36.35
N ASN A 654 -24.58 9.86 35.21
CA ASN A 654 -25.36 10.77 34.36
C ASN A 654 -25.92 9.98 33.17
N ASP A 655 -27.23 9.76 33.22
CA ASP A 655 -28.03 9.20 32.13
C ASP A 655 -28.06 10.19 30.96
N LEU A 656 -27.57 9.75 29.80
CA LEU A 656 -27.91 10.35 28.50
C LEU A 656 -28.75 9.34 27.72
N PRO A 657 -29.79 9.79 26.98
CA PRO A 657 -30.68 8.89 26.27
C PRO A 657 -29.97 8.32 25.04
N LEU A 658 -29.80 7.00 25.02
CA LEU A 658 -29.27 6.22 23.90
C LEU A 658 -30.37 6.02 22.86
N SER A 659 -30.08 6.38 21.60
CA SER A 659 -30.87 5.98 20.43
C SER A 659 -30.77 4.47 20.23
N GLU A 660 -31.92 3.84 20.07
CA GLU A 660 -32.09 2.41 19.83
C GLU A 660 -31.60 2.03 18.41
N ASP A 661 -30.40 1.49 18.30
CA ASP A 661 -30.00 0.65 17.17
C ASP A 661 -29.53 -0.71 17.70
N ASN A 662 -30.15 -1.77 17.16
CA ASN A 662 -30.37 -3.04 17.88
C ASN A 662 -29.44 -4.21 17.52
N ASP A 663 -28.33 -3.98 16.81
CA ASP A 663 -27.49 -5.07 16.29
C ASP A 663 -26.28 -5.46 17.17
N ASP A 664 -26.12 -4.86 18.34
CA ASP A 664 -24.91 -5.04 19.17
C ASP A 664 -25.12 -5.86 20.47
N ARG A 665 -26.25 -6.59 20.57
CA ARG A 665 -26.62 -7.32 21.80
C ARG A 665 -25.75 -8.54 22.10
N ASN A 666 -24.95 -9.04 21.15
CA ASN A 666 -24.07 -10.19 21.40
C ASN A 666 -22.66 -9.85 21.93
N LEU A 667 -22.31 -8.56 22.06
CA LEU A 667 -21.04 -8.14 22.67
C LEU A 667 -21.19 -7.60 24.10
N ARG A 668 -22.42 -7.30 24.56
CA ARG A 668 -22.67 -6.65 25.86
C ARG A 668 -22.86 -7.60 27.05
N GLY A 669 -22.60 -8.90 26.87
CA GLY A 669 -22.70 -9.91 27.93
C GLY A 669 -21.38 -10.35 28.57
N ARG A 670 -20.23 -9.82 28.15
CA ARG A 670 -18.96 -10.07 28.83
C ARG A 670 -18.73 -8.99 29.86
N GLU A 671 -19.13 -9.29 31.10
CA GLU A 671 -18.62 -8.60 32.27
C GLU A 671 -17.08 -8.55 32.13
N LEU A 672 -16.51 -7.36 31.95
CA LEU A 672 -15.07 -7.15 31.99
C LEU A 672 -14.63 -7.56 33.40
N GLN A 673 -14.18 -8.82 33.55
CA GLN A 673 -13.61 -9.29 34.79
C GLN A 673 -12.49 -8.33 35.16
N ARG A 674 -12.58 -7.76 36.36
CA ARG A 674 -11.53 -6.90 36.92
C ARG A 674 -10.18 -7.63 36.75
N PRO A 675 -9.11 -6.94 36.31
CA PRO A 675 -7.80 -7.56 36.19
C PRO A 675 -7.45 -8.22 37.53
N ASN A 676 -7.13 -9.52 37.50
CA ASN A 676 -6.72 -10.23 38.70
C ASN A 676 -5.47 -9.52 39.27
N PRO A 677 -5.49 -8.99 40.49
CA PRO A 677 -4.34 -8.26 41.05
C PRO A 677 -3.10 -9.16 41.24
N ASN A 678 -3.25 -10.48 41.11
CA ASN A 678 -2.14 -11.44 41.13
C ASN A 678 -1.58 -11.78 39.74
N LEU A 679 -2.12 -11.22 38.65
CA LEU A 679 -1.58 -11.42 37.31
C LEU A 679 -0.24 -10.69 37.20
N ARG A 680 0.85 -11.44 37.31
CA ARG A 680 2.21 -10.91 37.11
C ARG A 680 2.38 -10.63 35.63
N TYR A 681 2.51 -9.35 35.29
CA TYR A 681 2.85 -8.97 33.93
C TYR A 681 4.24 -9.53 33.56
N PRO A 682 4.41 -9.97 32.31
CA PRO A 682 5.69 -10.40 31.77
C PRO A 682 6.77 -9.33 31.98
N GLN A 683 7.96 -9.79 32.41
CA GLN A 683 9.09 -8.90 32.61
C GLN A 683 9.93 -8.85 31.35
N LEU A 684 10.03 -7.67 30.75
CA LEU A 684 11.07 -7.41 29.76
C LEU A 684 12.42 -7.23 30.47
N LYS A 685 13.43 -7.99 30.04
CA LYS A 685 14.82 -7.71 30.42
C LYS A 685 15.65 -7.57 29.15
N VAL A 686 16.11 -6.35 28.89
CA VAL A 686 17.09 -6.10 27.84
C VAL A 686 18.46 -6.45 28.40
N TRP A 687 19.15 -7.42 27.78
CA TRP A 687 20.52 -7.78 28.12
C TRP A 687 21.43 -7.32 27.00
N ASN A 688 22.62 -6.86 27.36
CA ASN A 688 23.72 -6.76 26.39
C ASN A 688 24.54 -8.03 26.60
N ASP A 689 24.61 -8.90 25.59
CA ASP A 689 25.34 -10.15 25.69
C ASP A 689 26.85 -9.83 25.74
N PRO A 690 27.57 -10.18 26.82
CA PRO A 690 28.99 -9.87 26.93
C PRO A 690 29.85 -10.59 25.88
N ASP A 691 29.34 -11.65 25.26
CA ASP A 691 30.02 -12.43 24.22
C ASP A 691 29.54 -12.07 22.80
N ALA A 692 28.54 -11.19 22.66
CA ALA A 692 28.13 -10.66 21.36
C ALA A 692 29.27 -9.80 20.76
N LYS A 693 29.45 -9.87 19.44
CA LYS A 693 30.42 -9.00 18.76
C LYS A 693 30.00 -7.53 18.93
N ASP A 694 30.97 -6.62 18.96
CA ASP A 694 30.69 -5.18 19.03
C ASP A 694 29.65 -4.79 17.96
N GLY A 695 28.45 -4.39 18.40
CA GLY A 695 27.33 -4.00 17.54
C GLY A 695 26.17 -4.99 17.43
N GLU A 696 26.29 -6.22 17.95
CA GLU A 696 25.18 -7.19 18.00
C GLU A 696 24.36 -7.01 19.30
N TYR A 697 23.03 -6.91 19.16
CA TYR A 697 22.12 -6.75 20.29
C TYR A 697 21.05 -7.84 20.28
N ILE A 698 20.94 -8.59 21.37
CA ILE A 698 19.92 -9.63 21.56
C ILE A 698 18.88 -9.14 22.57
N PHE A 699 17.63 -9.02 22.15
CA PHE A 699 16.51 -8.72 23.05
C PHE A 699 15.94 -10.01 23.62
N ARG A 700 15.61 -10.03 24.92
CA ARG A 700 15.18 -11.23 25.65
C ARG A 700 13.84 -10.98 26.36
N PHE A 701 12.80 -11.76 26.01
CA PHE A 701 11.48 -11.70 26.66
C PHE A 701 11.17 -12.96 27.44
N SER A 702 11.03 -12.89 28.76
CA SER A 702 10.71 -14.06 29.59
C SER A 702 9.33 -13.96 30.22
N VAL A 703 8.56 -15.05 30.15
CA VAL A 703 7.27 -15.22 30.83
C VAL A 703 7.47 -16.18 32.00
N LEU A 704 7.26 -15.70 33.23
CA LEU A 704 7.79 -16.39 34.40
C LEU A 704 6.88 -17.50 34.96
N GLU A 705 5.55 -17.42 34.80
CA GLU A 705 4.64 -18.29 35.59
C GLU A 705 3.33 -18.75 34.89
N THR A 706 2.84 -18.10 33.83
CA THR A 706 1.56 -18.46 33.17
C THR A 706 1.63 -18.42 31.64
N THR A 707 0.91 -19.32 30.96
CA THR A 707 0.64 -19.21 29.52
C THR A 707 0.10 -17.81 29.24
N SER A 708 0.79 -17.08 28.37
CA SER A 708 0.48 -15.68 28.08
C SER A 708 0.60 -15.50 26.57
N GLU A 709 -0.44 -14.90 25.98
CA GLU A 709 -0.44 -14.51 24.57
C GLU A 709 0.28 -13.17 24.44
N PHE A 710 1.27 -13.11 23.55
CA PHE A 710 1.94 -11.88 23.17
C PHE A 710 1.72 -11.61 21.70
N ARG A 711 1.56 -10.33 21.39
CA ARG A 711 1.59 -9.89 19.99
C ARG A 711 2.79 -8.99 19.84
N LEU A 712 3.72 -9.40 19.00
CA LEU A 712 4.86 -8.60 18.58
C LEU A 712 4.66 -8.31 17.09
N ASN A 713 4.03 -7.18 16.81
CA ASN A 713 3.62 -6.86 15.44
C ASN A 713 4.70 -6.08 14.68
N HIS A 714 5.47 -5.27 15.39
CA HIS A 714 6.47 -4.37 14.82
C HIS A 714 7.70 -4.31 15.72
N VAL A 715 8.88 -4.22 15.09
CA VAL A 715 10.16 -3.95 15.75
C VAL A 715 10.86 -2.86 14.95
N TYR A 716 11.39 -1.84 15.64
CA TYR A 716 12.13 -0.74 15.04
C TYR A 716 13.52 -0.65 15.66
N TRP A 717 14.53 -0.25 14.86
CA TRP A 717 15.89 -0.01 15.34
C TRP A 717 16.64 0.96 14.40
N THR A 718 17.81 1.45 14.81
CA THR A 718 18.71 2.19 13.91
C THR A 718 20.02 1.43 13.74
N LYS A 719 20.43 1.29 12.48
CA LYS A 719 21.73 0.75 12.12
C LYS A 719 22.76 1.89 12.13
N GLY A 720 23.98 1.60 12.56
CA GLY A 720 25.08 2.55 12.42
C GLY A 720 25.43 2.70 10.97
N GLU A 721 25.21 3.88 10.41
CA GLU A 721 25.88 4.25 9.18
C GLU A 721 27.33 4.56 9.57
N LYS A 722 28.30 3.78 9.07
CA LYS A 722 29.70 4.21 9.13
C LYS A 722 29.79 5.50 8.34
N GLU A 723 29.93 6.64 9.03
CA GLU A 723 30.20 7.94 8.41
C GLU A 723 31.46 7.90 7.54
#